data_AF-A0A3A8YQG6-F1
#
_entry.id   AF-A0A3A8YQG6-F1
#
_cell.length_a   1.000
_cell.length_b   1.000
_cell.length_c   1.000
_cell.angle_alpha   90.00
_cell.angle_beta   90.00
_cell.angle_gamma   90.00
#
_symmetry.space_group_name_H-M   'P 1'
#
loop_
_entity.id
_entity.type
_entity.pdbx_description
1 polymer ?
#
loop_
_entity_poly.entity_id
_entity_poly.type
_entity_poly.pdbx_seq_one_letter_code
_entity_poly.pdbx_strand_id
1 'polypeptide(L)'
;MKNQINKMLSVILTLALLLTSVTLPGFSKTAGAAGGAFKLYFYYETELTLYMDIWQNSGIEFADGTVKEDAFGWGSEQAVLQPVPGNAGWYSVDITILDSTANGGFDIYNGGSDDDKKVGTYDNQWNNTADYAVLVGGTKDAYAVKAGTLYTDLAEAGLTLGTDPEPGVSLESLRALVASVPTDYETLGFTAESIADVKKALETANSLITANSSDASATDAAYQALSDAIDGLAFSSDIFVKKIDNYDENSIRGMDVSSYLSIMNSFEKVKADKRAAGASEAEVSKIGFKGWDGKVLDKQGFFNLLAASGVNYIRLRVWNDPFDANGKGYGGGNNDLDAAIEMGRYVTTAGMKVLIDFHLSDFWADPERQLAPKAWAGYTADQKAEAAAAFVTDSLTKLVTDNGVDVTMVQIGNETNNGVSGESDWAARNKIFDAGCDAVHEFNRASSKNILAAVHFTDPQNEGYSMGCADKLADYDGDGDGVKEGVSYDTFASTYYPNSHGTMANITSVLNDIVKKYDKYVMVAETSWATSHKNGNDLDDSGFRTGDYVNYPVSVQGQANEIRDVANAVHSISTTLANGEKAALGFFYWEPAWIPVQSLYDGNGKLKKDAAQIVKENKVLWDEFGSGWASNYAAEYDSVVAAWGGGGSSMTNQAVFDFDGNPLASLNVYKYLKYGAEASEIKADGYIPAEVEIEVGKKVDSVLPKITVIYTDSSQAEKEVNWNQADINTVSTKAAATTGIGTYTINGTLADDASFKVAVTVNVIPVNLLADPSFENEESAWKITGEGAGITGEDPKSGSKGLHFWNDADYKFSASTTVTVAKAGTYSAFVWVQGEYGAGTRDGESLKIKAVTADGKEIFSESVAMDGWVKWKQIKIDSIPVPLSMVNAGSTTIPLSVEAALNEGAWGTIDDAYLYLDKEAVNTTPGNPAPNVPVVNTPAPSDTPAPSDTPAPGDTPAPSDTPAPGSTEKPSPTPGATQKPDAEPTPSTSSVKKPGKVSVTKAVPAKKKVTIKWKKIAKADGYQIQYSTKKDFKNAKKVFVKGTSKVIKKLKGKKTYYFRIRAYRNKGGKKLYGPYSKKIKVKVK
;
A
#
# COMPACT_ATOMS: atom_id res chain seq x y z
N MET A 1 23.17 59.34 35.98
CA MET A 1 23.05 59.48 34.51
C MET A 1 23.56 58.26 33.73
N LYS A 2 24.83 57.83 33.81
CA LYS A 2 25.34 56.69 32.98
C LYS A 2 24.48 55.40 33.00
N ASN A 3 23.97 54.96 34.16
CA ASN A 3 23.09 53.78 34.26
C ASN A 3 21.64 53.95 33.76
N GLN A 4 21.27 55.11 33.20
CA GLN A 4 19.98 55.30 32.50
C GLN A 4 20.17 55.21 30.97
N ILE A 5 21.26 55.77 30.44
CA ILE A 5 21.59 55.72 28.99
C ILE A 5 21.75 54.25 28.53
N ASN A 6 22.44 53.42 29.30
CA ASN A 6 22.62 52.00 28.99
C ASN A 6 21.31 51.17 29.05
N LYS A 7 20.21 51.73 29.57
CA LYS A 7 18.87 51.10 29.50
C LYS A 7 18.01 51.62 28.34
N MET A 8 18.42 52.67 27.64
CA MET A 8 17.68 53.23 26.50
C MET A 8 18.17 52.67 25.15
N LEU A 9 19.48 52.43 24.99
CA LEU A 9 20.01 51.70 23.82
C LEU A 9 19.45 50.26 23.73
N SER A 10 19.25 49.59 24.87
CA SER A 10 18.73 48.21 24.94
C SER A 10 17.24 48.06 24.58
N VAL A 11 16.54 49.15 24.24
CA VAL A 11 15.12 49.12 23.83
C VAL A 11 14.97 49.51 22.35
N ILE A 12 15.85 50.37 21.83
CA ILE A 12 15.82 50.78 20.41
C ILE A 12 16.40 49.68 19.50
N LEU A 13 17.39 48.90 19.96
CA LEU A 13 17.96 47.80 19.18
C LEU A 13 17.06 46.54 19.08
N THR A 14 15.86 46.57 19.67
CA THR A 14 14.90 45.43 19.64
C THR A 14 13.63 45.74 18.84
N LEU A 15 13.58 46.89 18.15
CA LEU A 15 12.43 47.31 17.34
C LEU A 15 12.82 48.01 16.02
N ALA A 16 13.92 47.54 15.40
CA ALA A 16 14.48 48.12 14.17
C ALA A 16 15.01 47.08 13.16
N LEU A 17 14.58 45.82 13.26
CA LEU A 17 14.80 44.77 12.25
C LEU A 17 13.51 43.95 11.99
N LEU A 18 12.43 44.66 11.66
CA LEU A 18 11.44 44.20 10.69
C LEU A 18 11.51 45.16 9.49
N LEU A 19 11.31 44.64 8.28
CA LEU A 19 11.23 45.38 7.01
C LEU A 19 12.53 46.08 6.53
N THR A 20 13.57 45.29 6.23
CA THR A 20 14.35 45.40 4.97
C THR A 20 15.25 44.18 4.76
N SER A 21 14.72 43.14 4.12
CA SER A 21 15.52 42.08 3.51
C SER A 21 14.79 41.53 2.28
N VAL A 22 15.29 41.87 1.10
CA VAL A 22 14.85 41.27 -0.17
C VAL A 22 15.14 39.77 -0.11
N THR A 23 14.26 38.96 -0.70
CA THR A 23 14.43 37.51 -0.79
C THR A 23 15.68 37.13 -1.59
N LEU A 24 16.64 36.50 -0.93
CA LEU A 24 17.62 35.61 -1.55
C LEU A 24 17.46 34.21 -0.89
N PRO A 25 17.54 33.11 -1.65
CA PRO A 25 17.32 31.77 -1.13
C PRO A 25 18.52 31.31 -0.27
N GLY A 26 18.25 30.62 0.84
CA GLY A 26 19.31 30.15 1.73
C GLY A 26 18.85 29.23 2.86
N PHE A 27 19.10 27.93 2.69
CA PHE A 27 19.27 26.90 3.73
C PHE A 27 18.29 26.87 4.92
N SER A 28 17.27 26.02 4.80
CA SER A 28 16.71 25.36 5.99
C SER A 28 17.75 24.41 6.59
N LYS A 29 17.75 24.21 7.92
CA LYS A 29 18.57 23.16 8.55
C LYS A 29 17.93 21.78 8.37
N THR A 30 18.19 21.17 7.22
CA THR A 30 18.19 19.70 7.09
C THR A 30 19.16 19.09 8.11
N ALA A 31 18.88 17.87 8.56
CA ALA A 31 19.83 17.07 9.31
C ALA A 31 20.47 16.09 8.32
N GLY A 32 21.80 16.17 8.16
CA GLY A 32 22.55 15.28 7.27
C GLY A 32 22.36 13.82 7.65
N ALA A 33 22.21 12.95 6.64
CA ALA A 33 21.99 11.52 6.85
C ALA A 33 23.20 10.85 7.51
N ALA A 34 22.96 10.07 8.57
CA ALA A 34 23.96 9.18 9.11
C ALA A 34 24.25 8.06 8.10
N GLY A 35 25.52 7.87 7.74
CA GLY A 35 25.94 6.99 6.64
C GLY A 35 26.30 7.70 5.33
N GLY A 36 26.18 9.04 5.27
CA GLY A 36 26.81 9.82 4.19
C GLY A 36 28.34 9.90 4.36
N ALA A 37 29.06 10.23 3.29
CA ALA A 37 30.51 10.46 3.32
C ALA A 37 30.86 11.69 2.46
N PHE A 38 32.04 12.27 2.68
CA PHE A 38 32.58 13.35 1.85
C PHE A 38 34.11 13.34 1.82
N LYS A 39 34.68 13.84 0.73
CA LYS A 39 36.12 14.10 0.59
C LYS A 39 36.43 15.55 0.96
N LEU A 40 37.32 15.76 1.92
CA LEU A 40 37.82 17.10 2.26
C LEU A 40 39.11 17.38 1.49
N TYR A 41 39.13 18.48 0.76
CA TYR A 41 40.33 19.06 0.17
C TYR A 41 40.83 20.25 1.00
N PHE A 42 42.13 20.29 1.31
CA PHE A 42 42.75 21.33 2.13
C PHE A 42 43.98 21.92 1.42
N TYR A 43 44.01 23.24 1.25
CA TYR A 43 45.15 23.94 0.63
C TYR A 43 46.13 24.46 1.69
N TYR A 44 47.38 24.02 1.62
CA TYR A 44 48.45 24.50 2.48
C TYR A 44 49.82 24.34 1.80
N GLU A 45 50.56 25.44 1.63
CA GLU A 45 51.90 25.42 1.03
C GLU A 45 52.93 24.85 2.02
N THR A 46 53.36 23.60 1.82
CA THR A 46 54.40 22.97 2.65
C THR A 46 55.08 21.77 1.97
N GLU A 47 56.27 21.43 2.48
CA GLU A 47 57.10 20.27 2.11
C GLU A 47 57.04 19.16 3.19
N LEU A 48 56.15 19.30 4.18
CA LEU A 48 55.99 18.38 5.31
C LEU A 48 54.64 17.66 5.22
N THR A 49 54.57 16.46 5.82
CA THR A 49 53.32 15.68 5.86
C THR A 49 52.23 16.40 6.65
N LEU A 50 51.05 16.57 6.05
CA LEU A 50 49.86 17.00 6.76
C LEU A 50 49.14 15.80 7.39
N TYR A 51 48.73 15.95 8.64
CA TYR A 51 48.00 14.94 9.41
C TYR A 51 46.67 15.50 9.91
N MET A 52 45.61 14.70 9.90
CA MET A 52 44.34 15.01 10.57
C MET A 52 44.16 14.13 11.81
N ASP A 53 43.79 14.73 12.94
CA ASP A 53 43.31 14.01 14.14
C ASP A 53 41.83 14.29 14.37
N ILE A 54 41.01 13.24 14.50
CA ILE A 54 39.60 13.35 14.92
C ILE A 54 39.56 13.04 16.42
N TRP A 55 39.42 14.08 17.25
CA TRP A 55 39.49 13.94 18.71
C TRP A 55 38.18 13.47 19.36
N GLN A 56 37.10 13.25 18.58
CA GLN A 56 35.86 12.60 19.04
C GLN A 56 35.09 11.95 17.87
N ASN A 57 35.40 10.67 17.59
CA ASN A 57 34.78 9.83 16.54
C ASN A 57 33.32 9.42 16.88
N SER A 58 32.47 10.40 17.21
CA SER A 58 31.05 10.18 17.47
C SER A 58 30.13 10.92 16.49
N GLY A 59 30.68 11.86 15.71
CA GLY A 59 29.97 12.55 14.63
C GLY A 59 30.54 12.28 13.23
N ILE A 60 31.86 12.05 13.13
CA ILE A 60 32.57 11.65 11.91
C ILE A 60 33.65 10.61 12.24
N GLU A 61 34.12 9.87 11.23
CA GLU A 61 35.36 9.08 11.28
C GLU A 61 36.04 9.03 9.89
N PHE A 62 37.29 8.58 9.82
CA PHE A 62 38.00 8.39 8.55
C PHE A 62 37.46 7.18 7.79
N ALA A 63 37.11 7.37 6.51
CA ALA A 63 36.57 6.31 5.67
C ALA A 63 37.53 5.12 5.50
N ASP A 64 36.98 3.96 5.15
CA ASP A 64 37.79 2.78 4.81
C ASP A 64 38.73 3.06 3.64
N GLY A 65 39.94 2.49 3.69
CA GLY A 65 41.02 2.79 2.74
C GLY A 65 41.84 4.06 3.03
N THR A 66 41.39 4.95 3.93
CA THR A 66 42.20 6.12 4.34
C THR A 66 43.53 5.69 4.97
N VAL A 67 44.64 6.28 4.52
CA VAL A 67 45.99 6.06 5.09
C VAL A 67 46.08 6.67 6.49
N LYS A 68 46.48 5.87 7.49
CA LYS A 68 46.48 6.22 8.92
C LYS A 68 47.80 5.84 9.59
N GLU A 69 48.32 6.68 10.48
CA GLU A 69 49.58 6.48 11.22
C GLU A 69 49.48 7.06 12.65
N ASP A 70 50.06 6.41 13.67
CA ASP A 70 50.26 7.01 15.02
C ASP A 70 51.51 7.91 15.00
N ALA A 71 51.49 8.93 14.15
CA ALA A 71 52.62 9.84 13.92
C ALA A 71 52.95 10.68 15.17
N PHE A 72 51.98 10.87 16.07
CA PHE A 72 52.11 11.72 17.26
C PHE A 72 52.36 10.93 18.55
N GLY A 73 52.27 9.59 18.53
CA GLY A 73 52.43 8.73 19.71
C GLY A 73 51.32 8.94 20.75
N TRP A 74 50.14 9.34 20.30
CA TRP A 74 48.98 9.66 21.14
C TRP A 74 48.10 8.43 21.40
N GLY A 75 48.26 7.35 20.62
CA GLY A 75 47.40 6.17 20.68
C GLY A 75 46.03 6.37 19.99
N SER A 76 45.86 7.48 19.27
CA SER A 76 44.94 7.62 18.13
C SER A 76 45.78 7.63 16.85
N GLU A 77 45.30 6.97 15.79
CA GLU A 77 45.92 7.08 14.47
C GLU A 77 45.42 8.35 13.77
N GLN A 78 46.34 9.17 13.26
CA GLN A 78 46.03 10.32 12.44
C GLN A 78 45.92 9.91 10.96
N ALA A 79 44.99 10.49 10.21
CA ALA A 79 44.96 10.30 8.76
C ALA A 79 46.02 11.17 8.08
N VAL A 80 46.77 10.58 7.14
CA VAL A 80 47.74 11.30 6.30
C VAL A 80 46.99 11.91 5.13
N LEU A 81 46.94 13.24 5.01
CA LEU A 81 46.28 13.89 3.87
C LEU A 81 47.13 13.69 2.61
N GLN A 82 46.53 13.12 1.56
CA GLN A 82 47.23 12.75 0.33
C GLN A 82 47.32 13.95 -0.63
N PRO A 83 48.51 14.28 -1.20
CA PRO A 83 48.64 15.34 -2.21
C PRO A 83 47.71 15.12 -3.40
N VAL A 84 47.09 16.17 -3.92
CA VAL A 84 46.16 16.09 -5.05
C VAL A 84 46.94 16.17 -6.38
N PRO A 85 46.81 15.18 -7.29
CA PRO A 85 47.44 15.23 -8.60
C PRO A 85 47.12 16.50 -9.39
N GLY A 86 48.11 17.02 -10.12
CA GLY A 86 48.03 18.28 -10.87
C GLY A 86 47.89 19.56 -10.03
N ASN A 87 47.64 19.46 -8.72
CA ASN A 87 47.17 20.56 -7.89
C ASN A 87 48.15 20.87 -6.74
N ALA A 88 49.25 21.55 -7.08
CA ALA A 88 50.29 21.91 -6.11
C ALA A 88 49.74 22.68 -4.89
N GLY A 89 50.09 22.22 -3.68
CA GLY A 89 49.63 22.78 -2.41
C GLY A 89 48.26 22.28 -1.93
N TRP A 90 47.54 21.47 -2.72
CA TRP A 90 46.30 20.83 -2.29
C TRP A 90 46.53 19.40 -1.79
N TYR A 91 45.83 19.04 -0.71
CA TYR A 91 45.85 17.71 -0.10
C TYR A 91 44.40 17.24 0.17
N SER A 92 44.18 15.93 0.34
CA SER A 92 42.84 15.35 0.48
C SER A 92 42.73 14.22 1.50
N VAL A 93 41.53 14.02 2.07
CA VAL A 93 41.18 12.92 2.98
C VAL A 93 39.68 12.60 2.92
N ASP A 94 39.31 11.33 3.11
CA ASP A 94 37.92 10.85 3.05
C ASP A 94 37.31 10.63 4.44
N ILE A 95 36.08 11.13 4.63
CA ILE A 95 35.42 11.23 5.93
C ILE A 95 33.98 10.70 5.86
N THR A 96 33.64 9.77 6.75
CA THR A 96 32.30 9.21 6.93
C THR A 96 31.54 9.96 8.02
N ILE A 97 30.26 10.29 7.80
CA ILE A 97 29.38 10.99 8.73
C ILE A 97 28.56 9.99 9.56
N LEU A 98 28.83 9.95 10.87
CA LEU A 98 28.19 9.04 11.84
C LEU A 98 26.95 9.64 12.52
N ASP A 99 27.03 10.90 12.96
CA ASP A 99 25.94 11.66 13.57
C ASP A 99 26.25 13.15 13.43
N SER A 100 25.63 13.81 12.45
CA SER A 100 25.74 15.25 12.18
C SER A 100 25.35 16.16 13.36
N THR A 101 24.82 15.59 14.46
CA THR A 101 24.43 16.29 15.69
C THR A 101 25.27 15.91 16.92
N ALA A 102 26.21 14.96 16.80
CA ALA A 102 27.07 14.54 17.90
C ALA A 102 28.23 15.51 18.14
N ASN A 103 28.79 15.51 19.35
CA ASN A 103 29.94 16.36 19.67
C ASN A 103 31.20 15.80 19.01
N GLY A 104 31.94 16.66 18.32
CA GLY A 104 33.14 16.27 17.61
C GLY A 104 33.72 17.44 16.82
N GLY A 105 34.88 17.16 16.24
CA GLY A 105 35.67 18.06 15.44
C GLY A 105 36.95 17.35 15.00
N PHE A 106 37.71 18.02 14.15
CA PHE A 106 39.04 17.57 13.72
C PHE A 106 40.03 18.72 13.75
N ASP A 107 41.29 18.38 13.98
CA ASP A 107 42.45 19.26 13.85
C ASP A 107 43.29 18.79 12.66
N ILE A 108 43.84 19.73 11.88
CA ILE A 108 44.84 19.48 10.85
C ILE A 108 46.17 20.07 11.32
N TYR A 109 47.23 19.26 11.25
CA TYR A 109 48.58 19.55 11.72
C TYR A 109 49.58 19.47 10.57
N ASN A 110 50.62 20.30 10.64
CA ASN A 110 51.73 20.30 9.69
C ASN A 110 53.01 19.71 10.30
N GLY A 111 53.31 18.46 9.99
CA GLY A 111 54.59 17.80 10.31
C GLY A 111 54.85 17.46 11.79
N GLY A 112 53.94 17.73 12.73
CA GLY A 112 54.16 17.43 14.15
C GLY A 112 52.95 17.74 15.04
N SER A 113 53.05 17.30 16.30
CA SER A 113 51.94 17.23 17.27
C SER A 113 51.74 18.48 18.15
N ASP A 114 52.67 19.44 18.09
CA ASP A 114 52.59 20.67 18.91
C ASP A 114 51.47 21.61 18.43
N ASP A 115 50.84 22.36 19.34
CA ASP A 115 49.76 23.30 19.00
C ASP A 115 50.20 24.42 18.02
N ASP A 116 51.49 24.72 17.89
CA ASP A 116 52.01 25.67 16.89
C ASP A 116 52.12 25.07 15.47
N LYS A 117 51.93 23.76 15.32
CA LYS A 117 51.81 23.04 14.04
C LYS A 117 50.38 22.93 13.54
N LYS A 118 49.39 23.37 14.33
CA LYS A 118 47.97 23.26 14.00
C LYS A 118 47.58 24.32 12.97
N VAL A 119 47.24 23.86 11.76
CA VAL A 119 46.93 24.70 10.59
C VAL A 119 45.43 24.82 10.32
N GLY A 120 44.60 24.02 10.99
CA GLY A 120 43.15 24.19 11.00
C GLY A 120 42.48 23.41 12.13
N THR A 121 41.36 23.93 12.64
CA THR A 121 40.46 23.23 13.57
C THR A 121 39.03 23.47 13.12
N TYR A 122 38.23 22.41 13.04
CA TYR A 122 36.82 22.47 12.65
C TYR A 122 36.00 21.66 13.64
N ASP A 123 35.14 22.32 14.42
CA ASP A 123 34.34 21.67 15.48
C ASP A 123 32.97 22.34 15.66
N ASN A 124 32.02 21.68 16.33
CA ASN A 124 30.65 22.19 16.47
C ASN A 124 30.35 23.04 17.73
N GLN A 125 31.37 23.51 18.45
CA GLN A 125 31.23 24.37 19.63
C GLN A 125 32.03 25.68 19.56
N TRP A 126 33.27 25.68 19.05
CA TRP A 126 34.23 26.76 19.24
C TRP A 126 34.86 27.29 17.95
N ASN A 127 35.43 26.43 17.11
CA ASN A 127 36.23 26.83 15.94
C ASN A 127 35.54 26.43 14.63
N ASN A 128 35.43 27.37 13.69
CA ASN A 128 34.84 27.17 12.35
C ASN A 128 33.47 26.44 12.38
N THR A 129 32.63 26.79 13.36
CA THR A 129 31.40 26.05 13.70
C THR A 129 30.30 26.10 12.65
N ALA A 130 30.35 27.08 11.74
CA ALA A 130 29.48 27.13 10.57
C ALA A 130 29.95 26.10 9.52
N ASP A 131 31.23 26.17 9.16
CA ASP A 131 31.89 25.31 8.17
C ASP A 131 31.80 23.83 8.56
N TYR A 132 32.13 23.48 9.81
CA TYR A 132 31.97 22.11 10.30
C TYR A 132 30.51 21.63 10.20
N ALA A 133 29.53 22.52 10.43
CA ALA A 133 28.11 22.19 10.28
C ALA A 133 27.64 22.11 8.81
N VAL A 134 28.41 22.63 7.85
CA VAL A 134 28.22 22.39 6.41
C VAL A 134 28.84 21.05 6.02
N LEU A 135 30.08 20.78 6.44
CA LEU A 135 30.79 19.51 6.20
C LEU A 135 29.98 18.29 6.68
N VAL A 136 29.60 18.26 7.97
CA VAL A 136 28.76 17.17 8.50
C VAL A 136 27.28 17.31 8.11
N GLY A 137 26.93 18.33 7.32
CA GLY A 137 25.61 18.50 6.73
C GLY A 137 25.31 17.51 5.61
N GLY A 138 26.34 16.94 4.95
CA GLY A 138 26.19 15.96 3.88
C GLY A 138 25.43 16.53 2.66
N THR A 139 25.72 17.77 2.28
CA THR A 139 25.07 18.48 1.18
C THR A 139 25.86 18.45 -0.13
N LYS A 140 27.10 17.95 -0.09
CA LYS A 140 28.03 17.70 -1.19
C LYS A 140 28.92 16.52 -0.82
N ASP A 141 29.37 15.78 -1.83
CA ASP A 141 30.29 14.64 -1.68
C ASP A 141 31.76 15.09 -1.59
N ALA A 142 32.04 16.36 -1.89
CA ALA A 142 33.36 16.97 -1.74
C ALA A 142 33.27 18.44 -1.30
N TYR A 143 34.27 18.89 -0.54
CA TYR A 143 34.41 20.28 -0.09
C TYR A 143 35.87 20.73 -0.15
N ALA A 144 36.13 22.01 -0.41
CA ALA A 144 37.47 22.59 -0.41
C ALA A 144 37.67 23.63 0.69
N VAL A 145 38.85 23.66 1.31
CA VAL A 145 39.25 24.65 2.30
C VAL A 145 40.54 25.34 1.85
N LYS A 146 40.52 26.67 1.75
CA LYS A 146 41.69 27.49 1.35
C LYS A 146 41.74 28.79 2.12
N ALA A 147 42.92 29.11 2.65
CA ALA A 147 43.15 30.30 3.49
C ALA A 147 42.13 30.44 4.65
N GLY A 148 41.64 29.32 5.19
CA GLY A 148 40.62 29.25 6.25
C GLY A 148 39.17 29.30 5.79
N THR A 149 38.88 29.59 4.52
CA THR A 149 37.52 29.63 3.95
C THR A 149 37.11 28.25 3.45
N LEU A 150 35.90 27.79 3.83
CA LEU A 150 35.24 26.63 3.25
C LEU A 150 34.49 27.00 1.95
N TYR A 151 34.61 26.15 0.93
CA TYR A 151 33.93 26.24 -0.35
C TYR A 151 33.12 24.97 -0.63
N THR A 152 31.89 25.14 -1.12
CA THR A 152 31.01 24.05 -1.59
C THR A 152 31.06 23.82 -3.11
N ASP A 153 31.91 24.58 -3.78
CA ASP A 153 32.33 24.44 -5.17
C ASP A 153 33.86 24.48 -5.19
N LEU A 154 34.49 23.49 -5.81
CA LEU A 154 35.95 23.35 -5.79
C LEU A 154 36.62 24.37 -6.75
N ALA A 155 35.95 24.72 -7.85
CA ALA A 155 36.46 25.69 -8.82
C ALA A 155 36.51 27.10 -8.23
N GLU A 156 35.54 27.49 -7.39
CA GLU A 156 35.57 28.76 -6.65
C GLU A 156 36.78 28.89 -5.71
N ALA A 157 37.28 27.78 -5.16
CA ALA A 157 38.49 27.77 -4.34
C ALA A 157 39.79 27.87 -5.18
N GLY A 158 39.69 27.79 -6.51
CA GLY A 158 40.85 27.50 -7.36
C GLY A 158 41.45 26.13 -7.05
N LEU A 159 40.60 25.15 -6.74
CA LEU A 159 40.90 23.73 -6.89
C LEU A 159 40.30 23.28 -8.21
N THR A 160 41.08 23.40 -9.28
CA THR A 160 40.76 22.68 -10.50
C THR A 160 41.14 21.23 -10.27
N LEU A 161 40.23 20.45 -9.65
CA LEU A 161 40.15 19.06 -10.02
C LEU A 161 39.92 19.04 -11.54
N GLY A 162 41.00 18.85 -12.29
CA GLY A 162 40.86 17.97 -13.43
C GLY A 162 40.34 16.64 -12.88
N THR A 163 39.58 15.94 -13.69
CA THR A 163 39.63 14.50 -13.58
C THR A 163 41.12 14.10 -13.59
N ASP A 164 41.60 13.52 -12.48
CA ASP A 164 42.44 12.33 -12.66
C ASP A 164 41.66 11.48 -13.66
N PRO A 165 42.22 11.14 -14.83
CA PRO A 165 41.43 10.45 -15.84
C PRO A 165 41.02 9.09 -15.29
N GLU A 166 39.79 9.02 -14.79
CA GLU A 166 38.81 7.99 -15.19
C GLU A 166 39.20 7.54 -16.59
N PRO A 167 39.85 6.36 -16.73
CA PRO A 167 40.90 6.16 -17.73
C PRO A 167 40.41 6.48 -19.14
N GLY A 168 40.83 7.66 -19.61
CA GLY A 168 40.10 8.51 -20.57
C GLY A 168 39.43 7.70 -21.66
N VAL A 169 38.09 7.81 -21.73
CA VAL A 169 37.18 6.71 -22.06
C VAL A 169 37.71 5.92 -23.23
N SER A 170 38.22 4.74 -22.93
CA SER A 170 39.09 4.04 -23.87
C SER A 170 38.40 3.80 -25.22
N LEU A 171 39.17 3.73 -26.29
CA LEU A 171 38.62 3.37 -27.61
C LEU A 171 37.89 2.03 -27.59
N GLU A 172 38.23 1.14 -26.64
CA GLU A 172 37.52 -0.13 -26.39
C GLU A 172 36.19 0.08 -25.65
N SER A 173 36.14 0.98 -24.67
CA SER A 173 34.90 1.43 -24.01
C SER A 173 33.93 2.08 -25.01
N LEU A 174 34.45 2.86 -25.97
CA LEU A 174 33.66 3.44 -27.06
C LEU A 174 33.21 2.37 -28.07
N ARG A 175 34.05 1.36 -28.39
CA ARG A 175 33.62 0.19 -29.19
C ARG A 175 32.50 -0.58 -28.49
N ALA A 176 32.58 -0.77 -27.18
CA ALA A 176 31.54 -1.45 -26.38
C ALA A 176 30.23 -0.65 -26.37
N LEU A 177 30.27 0.68 -26.23
CA LEU A 177 29.08 1.53 -26.33
C LEU A 177 28.45 1.49 -27.72
N VAL A 178 29.26 1.56 -28.79
CA VAL A 178 28.78 1.40 -30.19
C VAL A 178 28.13 0.03 -30.40
N ALA A 179 28.70 -1.04 -29.81
CA ALA A 179 28.14 -2.38 -29.86
C ALA A 179 26.86 -2.57 -29.00
N SER A 180 26.53 -1.63 -28.11
CA SER A 180 25.32 -1.64 -27.27
C SER A 180 24.10 -1.01 -27.94
N VAL A 181 24.28 -0.29 -29.06
CA VAL A 181 23.16 0.27 -29.82
C VAL A 181 22.38 -0.87 -30.50
N PRO A 182 21.04 -0.94 -30.38
CA PRO A 182 20.26 -1.96 -31.07
C PRO A 182 20.50 -1.91 -32.58
N THR A 183 20.84 -3.05 -33.19
CA THR A 183 21.23 -3.12 -34.61
C THR A 183 20.12 -2.72 -35.58
N ASP A 184 18.88 -2.70 -35.11
CA ASP A 184 17.62 -2.45 -35.81
C ASP A 184 16.88 -1.20 -35.30
N TYR A 185 17.55 -0.33 -34.52
CA TYR A 185 16.99 0.90 -33.94
C TYR A 185 16.20 1.78 -34.93
N GLU A 186 16.66 1.89 -36.19
CA GLU A 186 15.95 2.64 -37.25
C GLU A 186 14.56 2.07 -37.60
N THR A 187 14.32 0.80 -37.27
CA THR A 187 13.10 0.05 -37.59
C THR A 187 12.28 -0.37 -36.38
N LEU A 188 12.81 -0.22 -35.14
CA LEU A 188 12.08 -0.56 -33.91
C LEU A 188 10.89 0.37 -33.61
N GLY A 189 10.85 1.57 -34.20
CA GLY A 189 9.79 2.55 -33.99
C GLY A 189 10.13 3.68 -32.99
N PHE A 190 11.42 3.95 -32.80
CA PHE A 190 11.87 5.16 -32.10
C PHE A 190 11.47 6.46 -32.84
N THR A 191 11.46 7.58 -32.14
CA THR A 191 11.17 8.89 -32.74
C THR A 191 12.21 9.26 -33.80
N ALA A 192 11.78 9.94 -34.87
CA ALA A 192 12.69 10.30 -35.97
C ALA A 192 13.82 11.25 -35.53
N GLU A 193 13.61 12.01 -34.44
CA GLU A 193 14.58 12.89 -33.82
C GLU A 193 15.66 12.09 -33.06
N SER A 194 15.27 11.20 -32.15
CA SER A 194 16.23 10.36 -31.41
C SER A 194 17.03 9.41 -32.32
N ILE A 195 16.42 8.88 -33.39
CA ILE A 195 17.14 8.13 -34.43
C ILE A 195 18.20 9.01 -35.12
N ALA A 196 17.92 10.29 -35.36
CA ALA A 196 18.86 11.20 -36.03
C ALA A 196 20.06 11.57 -35.12
N ASP A 197 19.83 11.76 -33.83
CA ASP A 197 20.92 12.02 -32.88
C ASP A 197 21.78 10.78 -32.62
N VAL A 198 21.19 9.58 -32.49
CA VAL A 198 21.97 8.32 -32.42
C VAL A 198 22.82 8.12 -33.68
N LYS A 199 22.28 8.39 -34.88
CA LYS A 199 23.07 8.35 -36.13
C LYS A 199 24.28 9.27 -36.10
N LYS A 200 24.06 10.53 -35.75
CA LYS A 200 25.09 11.59 -35.68
C LYS A 200 26.17 11.28 -34.63
N ALA A 201 25.79 10.72 -33.50
CA ALA A 201 26.73 10.25 -32.48
C ALA A 201 27.49 8.99 -32.94
N LEU A 202 26.82 8.02 -33.56
CA LEU A 202 27.43 6.82 -34.15
C LEU A 202 28.44 7.16 -35.26
N GLU A 203 28.13 8.09 -36.16
CA GLU A 203 29.06 8.54 -37.20
C GLU A 203 30.34 9.14 -36.58
N THR A 204 30.18 9.91 -35.51
CA THR A 204 31.30 10.52 -34.76
C THR A 204 32.15 9.44 -34.07
N ALA A 205 31.52 8.53 -33.33
CA ALA A 205 32.19 7.45 -32.62
C ALA A 205 32.91 6.48 -33.58
N ASN A 206 32.23 6.03 -34.63
CA ASN A 206 32.81 5.13 -35.64
C ASN A 206 33.97 5.77 -36.41
N SER A 207 33.95 7.10 -36.60
CA SER A 207 35.07 7.82 -37.21
C SER A 207 36.33 7.76 -36.34
N LEU A 208 36.21 8.00 -35.02
CA LEU A 208 37.33 7.90 -34.08
C LEU A 208 37.84 6.45 -33.94
N ILE A 209 36.92 5.49 -33.86
CA ILE A 209 37.21 4.05 -33.82
C ILE A 209 37.97 3.59 -35.06
N THR A 210 37.55 4.03 -36.25
CA THR A 210 38.19 3.67 -37.54
C THR A 210 39.56 4.33 -37.69
N ALA A 211 39.72 5.57 -37.21
CA ALA A 211 41.00 6.27 -37.19
C ALA A 211 42.00 5.68 -36.16
N ASN A 212 41.54 4.85 -35.22
CA ASN A 212 42.26 4.50 -33.98
C ASN A 212 42.77 5.75 -33.25
N SER A 213 41.85 6.68 -32.96
CA SER A 213 42.16 7.95 -32.31
C SER A 213 42.96 7.79 -31.02
N SER A 214 43.99 8.62 -30.85
CA SER A 214 44.71 8.81 -29.58
C SER A 214 44.28 10.09 -28.85
N ASP A 215 43.26 10.78 -29.33
CA ASP A 215 42.68 11.96 -28.67
C ASP A 215 41.65 11.49 -27.63
N ALA A 216 42.07 11.48 -26.37
CA ALA A 216 41.21 11.05 -25.25
C ALA A 216 39.97 11.95 -25.13
N SER A 217 40.14 13.27 -25.17
CA SER A 217 39.04 14.23 -25.01
C SER A 217 38.02 14.19 -26.15
N ALA A 218 38.45 13.91 -27.38
CA ALA A 218 37.51 13.61 -28.48
C ALA A 218 36.78 12.28 -28.27
N THR A 219 37.44 11.28 -27.68
CA THR A 219 36.87 9.96 -27.40
C THR A 219 35.87 10.02 -26.23
N ASP A 220 36.20 10.75 -25.16
CA ASP A 220 35.31 11.12 -24.05
C ASP A 220 34.04 11.83 -24.59
N ALA A 221 34.23 12.87 -25.41
CA ALA A 221 33.12 13.64 -25.96
C ALA A 221 32.22 12.80 -26.90
N ALA A 222 32.80 11.91 -27.70
CA ALA A 222 32.04 10.99 -28.55
C ALA A 222 31.33 9.90 -27.75
N TYR A 223 31.90 9.44 -26.64
CA TYR A 223 31.24 8.51 -25.73
C TYR A 223 30.04 9.16 -25.06
N GLN A 224 30.21 10.35 -24.46
CA GLN A 224 29.09 11.05 -23.81
C GLN A 224 28.00 11.40 -24.82
N ALA A 225 28.34 11.95 -25.98
CA ALA A 225 27.35 12.25 -27.03
C ALA A 225 26.59 11.02 -27.55
N LEU A 226 27.23 9.83 -27.57
CA LEU A 226 26.56 8.58 -27.91
C LEU A 226 25.75 8.01 -26.74
N SER A 227 26.23 8.15 -25.50
CA SER A 227 25.52 7.74 -24.29
C SER A 227 24.24 8.55 -24.12
N ASP A 228 24.32 9.88 -24.23
CA ASP A 228 23.18 10.81 -24.19
C ASP A 228 22.17 10.50 -25.31
N ALA A 229 22.65 10.18 -26.52
CA ALA A 229 21.77 9.84 -27.65
C ALA A 229 21.07 8.47 -27.47
N ILE A 230 21.76 7.47 -26.90
CA ILE A 230 21.15 6.18 -26.54
C ILE A 230 20.14 6.36 -25.39
N ASP A 231 20.47 7.17 -24.39
CA ASP A 231 19.61 7.47 -23.25
C ASP A 231 18.37 8.30 -23.65
N GLY A 232 18.49 9.09 -24.73
CA GLY A 232 17.41 9.83 -25.38
C GLY A 232 16.62 9.06 -26.45
N LEU A 233 16.88 7.76 -26.68
CA LEU A 233 16.00 6.93 -27.52
C LEU A 233 14.65 6.75 -26.84
N ALA A 234 13.58 7.23 -27.49
CA ALA A 234 12.19 7.04 -27.04
C ALA A 234 11.31 6.52 -28.18
N PHE A 235 10.36 5.65 -27.89
CA PHE A 235 9.42 5.11 -28.88
C PHE A 235 8.33 6.13 -29.25
N SER A 236 7.96 6.18 -30.53
CA SER A 236 6.74 6.86 -30.96
C SER A 236 5.52 5.99 -30.61
N SER A 237 4.48 6.56 -29.98
CA SER A 237 3.30 5.81 -29.53
C SER A 237 2.04 6.66 -29.42
N ASP A 238 0.92 6.02 -29.07
CA ASP A 238 -0.33 6.68 -28.66
C ASP A 238 -0.40 6.91 -27.13
N ILE A 239 0.57 6.37 -26.37
CA ILE A 239 0.71 6.51 -24.92
C ILE A 239 2.10 7.05 -24.54
N PHE A 240 2.19 7.78 -23.44
CA PHE A 240 3.47 8.08 -22.79
C PHE A 240 3.88 6.93 -21.89
N VAL A 241 5.18 6.62 -21.84
CA VAL A 241 5.76 5.73 -20.84
C VAL A 241 7.09 6.34 -20.42
N LYS A 242 7.22 6.77 -19.15
CA LYS A 242 8.55 7.17 -18.64
C LYS A 242 9.41 5.91 -18.54
N LYS A 243 10.62 5.94 -19.11
CA LYS A 243 11.63 4.89 -18.94
C LYS A 243 11.92 4.59 -17.46
N ILE A 244 12.55 3.43 -17.24
CA ILE A 244 13.07 3.01 -15.94
C ILE A 244 14.58 3.23 -15.94
N ASP A 245 15.06 4.07 -15.03
CA ASP A 245 16.46 4.44 -14.97
C ASP A 245 17.32 3.22 -14.52
N ASN A 246 18.46 2.97 -15.19
CA ASN A 246 19.29 1.78 -15.03
C ASN A 246 18.53 0.43 -15.24
N TYR A 247 17.60 0.38 -16.20
CA TYR A 247 16.76 -0.80 -16.47
C TYR A 247 17.54 -2.11 -16.65
N ASP A 248 17.07 -3.19 -16.02
CA ASP A 248 17.64 -4.53 -16.09
C ASP A 248 16.91 -5.38 -17.15
N GLU A 249 17.59 -5.71 -18.24
CA GLU A 249 17.00 -6.49 -19.34
C GLU A 249 16.65 -7.93 -18.97
N ASN A 250 17.24 -8.46 -17.89
CA ASN A 250 16.94 -9.80 -17.36
C ASN A 250 15.67 -9.81 -16.50
N SER A 251 15.18 -8.64 -16.09
CA SER A 251 13.98 -8.50 -15.27
C SER A 251 12.76 -9.19 -15.91
N ILE A 252 12.08 -10.00 -15.11
CA ILE A 252 10.83 -10.66 -15.46
C ILE A 252 9.76 -9.59 -15.70
N ARG A 253 9.16 -9.65 -16.88
CA ARG A 253 8.09 -8.79 -17.34
C ARG A 253 7.06 -9.70 -17.99
N GLY A 254 6.35 -10.42 -17.11
CA GLY A 254 5.54 -11.57 -17.47
C GLY A 254 4.03 -11.31 -17.49
N MET A 255 3.28 -12.30 -17.95
CA MET A 255 1.81 -12.29 -17.95
C MET A 255 1.24 -13.65 -17.54
N ASP A 256 0.17 -13.70 -16.75
CA ASP A 256 -0.69 -14.90 -16.63
C ASP A 256 -1.77 -14.85 -17.70
N VAL A 257 -1.80 -15.82 -18.62
CA VAL A 257 -2.83 -15.87 -19.70
C VAL A 257 -3.59 -17.19 -19.70
N SER A 258 -3.72 -17.84 -18.54
CA SER A 258 -4.20 -19.23 -18.47
C SER A 258 -5.61 -19.41 -19.05
N SER A 259 -6.49 -18.40 -18.94
CA SER A 259 -7.82 -18.40 -19.56
C SER A 259 -7.84 -18.58 -21.09
N TYR A 260 -6.72 -18.28 -21.78
CA TYR A 260 -6.62 -18.17 -23.23
C TYR A 260 -7.22 -19.35 -24.02
N LEU A 261 -6.94 -20.60 -23.62
CA LEU A 261 -7.44 -21.77 -24.35
C LEU A 261 -8.97 -21.90 -24.26
N SER A 262 -9.57 -21.67 -23.09
CA SER A 262 -11.03 -21.70 -22.91
C SER A 262 -11.73 -20.64 -23.76
N ILE A 263 -11.15 -19.44 -23.85
CA ILE A 263 -11.65 -18.32 -24.67
C ILE A 263 -11.54 -18.67 -26.15
N MET A 264 -10.41 -19.22 -26.61
CA MET A 264 -10.22 -19.64 -28.00
C MET A 264 -11.19 -20.76 -28.41
N ASN A 265 -11.42 -21.75 -27.55
CA ASN A 265 -12.43 -22.80 -27.77
C ASN A 265 -13.84 -22.20 -27.88
N SER A 266 -14.16 -21.24 -27.01
CA SER A 266 -15.43 -20.50 -27.05
C SER A 266 -15.57 -19.69 -28.34
N PHE A 267 -14.50 -19.03 -28.82
CA PHE A 267 -14.51 -18.31 -30.10
C PHE A 267 -14.77 -19.24 -31.28
N GLU A 268 -14.21 -20.44 -31.33
CA GLU A 268 -14.53 -21.41 -32.40
C GLU A 268 -15.99 -21.88 -32.36
N LYS A 269 -16.58 -22.03 -31.17
CA LYS A 269 -18.02 -22.27 -31.03
C LYS A 269 -18.85 -21.10 -31.58
N VAL A 270 -18.53 -19.87 -31.21
CA VAL A 270 -19.21 -18.66 -31.75
C VAL A 270 -19.06 -18.55 -33.27
N LYS A 271 -17.88 -18.87 -33.82
CA LYS A 271 -17.65 -18.91 -35.27
C LYS A 271 -18.53 -19.96 -35.95
N ALA A 272 -18.64 -21.16 -35.38
CA ALA A 272 -19.49 -22.23 -35.89
C ALA A 272 -20.98 -21.84 -35.86
N ASP A 273 -21.46 -21.31 -34.72
CA ASP A 273 -22.85 -20.89 -34.55
C ASP A 273 -23.22 -19.74 -35.51
N LYS A 274 -22.34 -18.75 -35.70
CA LYS A 274 -22.58 -17.66 -36.67
C LYS A 274 -22.54 -18.13 -38.12
N ARG A 275 -21.67 -19.10 -38.49
CA ARG A 275 -21.73 -19.74 -39.81
C ARG A 275 -23.05 -20.51 -40.02
N ALA A 276 -23.53 -21.22 -39.00
CA ALA A 276 -24.83 -21.90 -39.04
C ALA A 276 -26.03 -20.93 -39.15
N ALA A 277 -25.91 -19.74 -38.55
CA ALA A 277 -26.87 -18.64 -38.70
C ALA A 277 -26.75 -17.86 -40.03
N GLY A 278 -25.81 -18.22 -40.91
CA GLY A 278 -25.65 -17.63 -42.24
C GLY A 278 -24.77 -16.37 -42.30
N ALA A 279 -23.97 -16.08 -41.27
CA ALA A 279 -23.01 -14.98 -41.30
C ALA A 279 -21.91 -15.22 -42.35
N SER A 280 -21.38 -14.15 -42.93
CA SER A 280 -20.32 -14.23 -43.93
C SER A 280 -18.96 -14.53 -43.30
N GLU A 281 -18.06 -15.16 -44.05
CA GLU A 281 -16.70 -15.43 -43.57
C GLU A 281 -15.93 -14.12 -43.26
N ALA A 282 -16.32 -12.97 -43.82
CA ALA A 282 -15.79 -11.64 -43.52
C ALA A 282 -16.29 -11.02 -42.19
N GLU A 283 -17.30 -11.63 -41.57
CA GLU A 283 -17.72 -11.37 -40.18
C GLU A 283 -17.05 -12.38 -39.24
N VAL A 284 -17.06 -13.65 -39.62
CA VAL A 284 -16.55 -14.76 -38.79
C VAL A 284 -15.03 -14.71 -38.60
N SER A 285 -14.27 -14.30 -39.62
CA SER A 285 -12.81 -14.11 -39.56
C SER A 285 -12.33 -12.94 -38.70
N LYS A 286 -13.25 -12.17 -38.10
CA LYS A 286 -12.94 -11.09 -37.13
C LYS A 286 -13.03 -11.54 -35.67
N ILE A 287 -13.41 -12.79 -35.39
CA ILE A 287 -13.64 -13.29 -34.04
C ILE A 287 -12.34 -13.91 -33.51
N GLY A 288 -11.83 -13.41 -32.37
CA GLY A 288 -10.56 -13.81 -31.79
C GLY A 288 -9.58 -12.65 -31.60
N PHE A 289 -8.51 -12.92 -30.83
CA PHE A 289 -7.38 -12.00 -30.64
C PHE A 289 -6.70 -11.66 -31.96
N LYS A 290 -6.23 -10.42 -32.12
CA LYS A 290 -5.68 -9.88 -33.37
C LYS A 290 -4.25 -9.38 -33.22
N GLY A 291 -3.56 -9.28 -34.35
CA GLY A 291 -2.34 -8.49 -34.47
C GLY A 291 -2.65 -7.00 -34.65
N TRP A 292 -1.60 -6.17 -34.62
CA TRP A 292 -1.67 -4.73 -34.92
C TRP A 292 -2.18 -4.40 -36.34
N ASP A 293 -2.26 -5.39 -37.22
CA ASP A 293 -2.84 -5.28 -38.58
C ASP A 293 -4.34 -5.64 -38.65
N GLY A 294 -4.98 -5.89 -37.50
CA GLY A 294 -6.39 -6.24 -37.38
C GLY A 294 -6.75 -7.67 -37.81
N LYS A 295 -5.80 -8.52 -38.20
CA LYS A 295 -6.06 -9.92 -38.53
C LYS A 295 -6.09 -10.77 -37.26
N VAL A 296 -7.05 -11.71 -37.19
CA VAL A 296 -7.10 -12.71 -36.11
C VAL A 296 -5.88 -13.62 -36.17
N LEU A 297 -5.26 -13.87 -35.02
CA LEU A 297 -4.07 -14.70 -34.84
C LEU A 297 -4.44 -16.15 -34.55
N ASP A 298 -3.52 -17.07 -34.88
CA ASP A 298 -3.55 -18.42 -34.32
C ASP A 298 -2.83 -18.48 -32.95
N LYS A 299 -2.77 -19.67 -32.35
CA LYS A 299 -2.21 -19.85 -31.00
C LYS A 299 -0.74 -19.42 -30.92
N GLN A 300 0.09 -19.76 -31.92
CA GLN A 300 1.48 -19.32 -31.94
C GLN A 300 1.61 -17.82 -32.21
N GLY A 301 0.81 -17.27 -33.12
CA GLY A 301 0.77 -15.84 -33.45
C GLY A 301 0.44 -14.96 -32.23
N PHE A 302 -0.45 -15.42 -31.35
CA PHE A 302 -0.75 -14.74 -30.09
C PHE A 302 0.47 -14.67 -29.16
N PHE A 303 1.14 -15.78 -28.87
CA PHE A 303 2.34 -15.75 -28.01
C PHE A 303 3.52 -15.00 -28.68
N ASN A 304 3.64 -15.06 -30.01
CA ASN A 304 4.61 -14.25 -30.76
C ASN A 304 4.33 -12.74 -30.65
N LEU A 305 3.06 -12.32 -30.60
CA LEU A 305 2.67 -10.91 -30.39
C LEU A 305 3.07 -10.43 -28.98
N LEU A 306 2.87 -11.24 -27.95
CA LEU A 306 3.30 -10.92 -26.58
C LEU A 306 4.82 -10.75 -26.51
N ALA A 307 5.58 -11.71 -27.05
CA ALA A 307 7.04 -11.64 -27.12
C ALA A 307 7.53 -10.40 -27.89
N ALA A 308 6.96 -10.11 -29.07
CA ALA A 308 7.31 -8.94 -29.88
C ALA A 308 6.90 -7.59 -29.25
N SER A 309 5.96 -7.59 -28.30
CA SER A 309 5.60 -6.41 -27.49
C SER A 309 6.48 -6.25 -26.24
N GLY A 310 7.34 -7.24 -25.95
CA GLY A 310 8.39 -7.17 -24.94
C GLY A 310 8.27 -8.17 -23.79
N VAL A 311 7.20 -8.97 -23.73
CA VAL A 311 6.98 -9.99 -22.68
C VAL A 311 8.07 -11.06 -22.76
N ASN A 312 8.65 -11.48 -21.63
CA ASN A 312 9.69 -12.52 -21.59
C ASN A 312 9.29 -13.79 -20.81
N TYR A 313 8.13 -13.79 -20.17
CA TYR A 313 7.68 -14.84 -19.25
C TYR A 313 6.17 -14.99 -19.32
N ILE A 314 5.66 -16.21 -19.22
CA ILE A 314 4.23 -16.49 -19.04
C ILE A 314 4.02 -17.34 -17.79
N ARG A 315 3.10 -16.91 -16.93
CA ARG A 315 2.58 -17.69 -15.81
C ARG A 315 1.38 -18.51 -16.29
N LEU A 316 1.31 -19.76 -15.85
CA LEU A 316 0.20 -20.67 -16.11
C LEU A 316 -0.23 -21.31 -14.80
N ARG A 317 -1.44 -21.02 -14.33
CA ARG A 317 -2.02 -21.69 -13.16
C ARG A 317 -2.47 -23.11 -13.52
N VAL A 318 -2.31 -24.04 -12.59
CA VAL A 318 -2.63 -25.46 -12.74
C VAL A 318 -3.37 -25.95 -11.51
N TRP A 319 -4.56 -26.50 -11.75
CA TRP A 319 -5.39 -27.23 -10.81
C TRP A 319 -5.17 -28.73 -10.94
N ASN A 320 -5.47 -29.46 -9.87
CA ASN A 320 -5.24 -30.91 -9.79
C ASN A 320 -6.25 -31.71 -10.64
N ASP A 321 -7.55 -31.46 -10.47
CA ASP A 321 -8.64 -32.04 -11.26
C ASP A 321 -9.83 -31.04 -11.37
N PRO A 322 -9.78 -30.05 -12.28
CA PRO A 322 -10.77 -28.96 -12.36
C PRO A 322 -12.08 -29.36 -13.06
N PHE A 323 -12.58 -30.57 -12.80
CA PHE A 323 -13.77 -31.15 -13.44
C PHE A 323 -14.68 -31.84 -12.42
N ASP A 324 -15.98 -31.91 -12.74
CA ASP A 324 -16.94 -32.76 -12.04
C ASP A 324 -16.77 -34.24 -12.40
N ALA A 325 -17.47 -35.13 -11.68
CA ALA A 325 -17.46 -36.57 -11.93
C ALA A 325 -18.00 -37.01 -13.33
N ASN A 326 -18.51 -36.07 -14.14
CA ASN A 326 -18.98 -36.27 -15.52
C ASN A 326 -18.02 -35.66 -16.57
N GLY A 327 -16.88 -35.08 -16.15
CA GLY A 327 -15.94 -34.38 -17.04
C GLY A 327 -16.39 -32.97 -17.43
N LYS A 328 -17.19 -32.29 -16.61
CA LYS A 328 -17.60 -30.89 -16.80
C LYS A 328 -16.66 -29.96 -16.04
N GLY A 329 -15.97 -29.10 -16.78
CA GLY A 329 -14.99 -28.19 -16.23
C GLY A 329 -15.60 -27.16 -15.28
N TYR A 330 -14.91 -26.89 -14.17
CA TYR A 330 -15.31 -25.94 -13.13
C TYR A 330 -15.25 -24.47 -13.57
N GLY A 331 -14.71 -24.17 -14.75
CA GLY A 331 -14.57 -22.82 -15.29
C GLY A 331 -13.20 -22.22 -15.02
N GLY A 332 -13.09 -20.89 -15.11
CA GLY A 332 -11.88 -20.14 -14.81
C GLY A 332 -10.69 -20.43 -15.73
N GLY A 333 -10.94 -21.03 -16.90
CA GLY A 333 -9.96 -21.56 -17.85
C GLY A 333 -9.93 -23.08 -17.97
N ASN A 334 -10.49 -23.83 -16.99
CA ASN A 334 -10.31 -25.29 -16.84
C ASN A 334 -8.82 -25.69 -16.85
N ASN A 335 -7.99 -24.95 -16.11
CA ASN A 335 -6.53 -25.00 -16.24
C ASN A 335 -5.97 -26.26 -15.56
N ASP A 336 -5.88 -27.36 -16.31
CA ASP A 336 -5.18 -28.58 -15.92
C ASP A 336 -3.73 -28.62 -16.46
N LEU A 337 -3.04 -29.74 -16.21
CA LEU A 337 -1.68 -29.95 -16.67
C LEU A 337 -1.56 -30.05 -18.20
N ASP A 338 -2.56 -30.60 -18.90
CA ASP A 338 -2.52 -30.78 -20.35
C ASP A 338 -2.72 -29.42 -21.06
N ALA A 339 -3.59 -28.56 -20.53
CA ALA A 339 -3.72 -27.16 -20.94
C ALA A 339 -2.41 -26.37 -20.74
N ALA A 340 -1.72 -26.58 -19.61
CA ALA A 340 -0.42 -25.97 -19.33
C ALA A 340 0.70 -26.50 -20.25
N ILE A 341 0.68 -27.79 -20.62
CA ILE A 341 1.58 -28.37 -21.62
C ILE A 341 1.32 -27.78 -23.01
N GLU A 342 0.05 -27.63 -23.42
CA GLU A 342 -0.28 -27.03 -24.72
C GLU A 342 0.22 -25.57 -24.79
N MET A 343 -0.15 -24.74 -23.82
CA MET A 343 0.28 -23.33 -23.77
C MET A 343 1.80 -23.20 -23.64
N GLY A 344 2.42 -23.93 -22.72
CA GLY A 344 3.85 -23.86 -22.45
C GLY A 344 4.72 -24.15 -23.68
N ARG A 345 4.26 -25.02 -24.60
CA ARG A 345 4.95 -25.27 -25.88
C ARG A 345 4.89 -24.07 -26.83
N TYR A 346 3.76 -23.36 -26.91
CA TYR A 346 3.67 -22.12 -27.69
C TYR A 346 4.49 -20.98 -27.09
N VAL A 347 4.50 -20.84 -25.76
CA VAL A 347 5.34 -19.87 -25.01
C VAL A 347 6.83 -20.12 -25.30
N THR A 348 7.28 -21.36 -25.13
CA THR A 348 8.67 -21.78 -25.40
C THR A 348 9.05 -21.51 -26.86
N THR A 349 8.16 -21.79 -27.81
CA THR A 349 8.40 -21.55 -29.25
C THR A 349 8.46 -20.05 -29.59
N ALA A 350 7.79 -19.19 -28.81
CA ALA A 350 7.90 -17.73 -28.91
C ALA A 350 9.16 -17.15 -28.24
N GLY A 351 10.01 -17.99 -27.62
CA GLY A 351 11.23 -17.56 -26.93
C GLY A 351 11.02 -17.04 -25.51
N MET A 352 9.82 -17.22 -24.94
CA MET A 352 9.48 -16.81 -23.57
C MET A 352 9.65 -17.98 -22.58
N LYS A 353 9.87 -17.65 -21.31
CA LYS A 353 9.95 -18.60 -20.19
C LYS A 353 8.57 -18.94 -19.62
N VAL A 354 8.48 -20.06 -18.91
CA VAL A 354 7.24 -20.48 -18.22
C VAL A 354 7.42 -20.52 -16.68
N LEU A 355 6.45 -19.94 -15.97
CA LEU A 355 6.19 -20.14 -14.54
C LEU A 355 4.95 -21.03 -14.42
N ILE A 356 5.05 -22.18 -13.74
CA ILE A 356 3.89 -23.05 -13.46
C ILE A 356 3.41 -22.80 -12.02
N ASP A 357 2.17 -22.36 -11.86
CA ASP A 357 1.57 -22.10 -10.54
C ASP A 357 0.63 -23.24 -10.14
N PHE A 358 1.13 -24.15 -9.31
CA PHE A 358 0.32 -25.24 -8.78
C PHE A 358 -0.51 -24.72 -7.60
N HIS A 359 -1.81 -24.53 -7.82
CA HIS A 359 -2.75 -24.10 -6.77
C HIS A 359 -2.87 -25.11 -5.61
N LEU A 360 -2.51 -26.39 -5.84
CA LEU A 360 -2.69 -27.51 -4.91
C LEU A 360 -4.16 -27.64 -4.45
N SER A 361 -5.08 -27.47 -5.40
CA SER A 361 -6.54 -27.44 -5.31
C SER A 361 -7.11 -27.79 -6.69
N ASP A 362 -8.35 -28.29 -6.76
CA ASP A 362 -9.07 -28.51 -8.02
C ASP A 362 -9.68 -27.22 -8.60
N PHE A 363 -9.68 -26.12 -7.84
CA PHE A 363 -10.21 -24.84 -8.29
C PHE A 363 -9.49 -23.66 -7.61
N TRP A 364 -9.99 -22.44 -7.79
CA TRP A 364 -9.41 -21.20 -7.25
C TRP A 364 -8.85 -21.36 -5.83
N ALA A 365 -7.64 -20.85 -5.64
CA ALA A 365 -6.95 -20.80 -4.36
C ALA A 365 -6.50 -19.36 -4.10
N ASP A 366 -6.96 -18.79 -2.98
CA ASP A 366 -6.84 -17.38 -2.58
C ASP A 366 -6.92 -17.27 -1.03
N PRO A 367 -6.93 -16.08 -0.40
CA PRO A 367 -6.99 -15.97 1.05
C PRO A 367 -8.26 -16.53 1.71
N GLU A 368 -9.39 -16.64 1.00
CA GLU A 368 -10.65 -17.18 1.52
C GLU A 368 -10.84 -18.66 1.16
N ARG A 369 -10.27 -19.10 0.04
CA ARG A 369 -10.42 -20.44 -0.53
C ARG A 369 -9.07 -21.14 -0.61
N GLN A 370 -8.88 -22.16 0.23
CA GLN A 370 -7.69 -23.03 0.20
C GLN A 370 -8.15 -24.49 0.36
N LEU A 371 -8.95 -24.97 -0.60
CA LEU A 371 -9.52 -26.32 -0.57
C LEU A 371 -8.49 -27.39 -0.97
N ALA A 372 -8.66 -28.61 -0.47
CA ALA A 372 -7.87 -29.76 -0.89
C ALA A 372 -8.49 -30.37 -2.17
N PRO A 373 -7.68 -30.84 -3.14
CA PRO A 373 -8.13 -31.61 -4.29
C PRO A 373 -9.06 -32.75 -3.88
N LYS A 374 -10.06 -33.08 -4.71
CA LYS A 374 -11.00 -34.20 -4.45
C LYS A 374 -10.26 -35.51 -4.17
N ALA A 375 -9.14 -35.74 -4.87
CA ALA A 375 -8.28 -36.90 -4.69
C ALA A 375 -7.55 -36.96 -3.33
N TRP A 376 -7.38 -35.83 -2.63
CA TRP A 376 -6.69 -35.73 -1.33
C TRP A 376 -7.67 -35.49 -0.17
N ALA A 377 -8.97 -35.63 -0.41
CA ALA A 377 -10.01 -35.43 0.60
C ALA A 377 -9.86 -36.46 1.74
N GLY A 378 -9.59 -35.96 2.95
CA GLY A 378 -9.36 -36.80 4.13
C GLY A 378 -7.92 -37.31 4.32
N TYR A 379 -6.97 -36.91 3.48
CA TYR A 379 -5.53 -37.15 3.70
C TYR A 379 -5.04 -36.37 4.94
N THR A 380 -4.05 -36.93 5.66
CA THR A 380 -3.29 -36.17 6.68
C THR A 380 -2.35 -35.16 6.02
N ALA A 381 -1.84 -34.20 6.80
CA ALA A 381 -0.81 -33.27 6.32
C ALA A 381 0.43 -33.96 5.74
N ASP A 382 0.85 -35.10 6.30
CA ASP A 382 1.95 -35.90 5.76
C ASP A 382 1.61 -36.49 4.38
N GLN A 383 0.42 -37.09 4.24
CA GLN A 383 -0.06 -37.66 2.97
C GLN A 383 -0.30 -36.58 1.90
N LYS A 384 -0.69 -35.36 2.30
CA LYS A 384 -0.80 -34.21 1.39
C LYS A 384 0.56 -33.72 0.92
N ALA A 385 1.57 -33.73 1.78
CA ALA A 385 2.94 -33.39 1.40
C ALA A 385 3.53 -34.43 0.43
N GLU A 386 3.37 -35.72 0.71
CA GLU A 386 3.72 -36.81 -0.21
C GLU A 386 3.03 -36.65 -1.58
N ALA A 387 1.72 -36.35 -1.58
CA ALA A 387 0.95 -36.18 -2.81
C ALA A 387 1.30 -34.90 -3.59
N ALA A 388 1.61 -33.79 -2.90
CA ALA A 388 2.08 -32.56 -3.52
C ALA A 388 3.45 -32.75 -4.19
N ALA A 389 4.41 -33.39 -3.50
CA ALA A 389 5.71 -33.71 -4.07
C ALA A 389 5.61 -34.58 -5.33
N ALA A 390 4.79 -35.64 -5.27
CA ALA A 390 4.52 -36.52 -6.41
C ALA A 390 3.88 -35.75 -7.58
N PHE A 391 2.86 -34.92 -7.31
CA PHE A 391 2.19 -34.11 -8.33
C PHE A 391 3.13 -33.11 -9.01
N VAL A 392 4.03 -32.45 -8.25
CA VAL A 392 5.05 -31.54 -8.79
C VAL A 392 6.06 -32.29 -9.66
N THR A 393 6.53 -33.46 -9.21
CA THR A 393 7.53 -34.28 -9.94
C THR A 393 6.97 -34.83 -11.25
N ASP A 394 5.77 -35.40 -11.22
CA ASP A 394 5.08 -35.92 -12.41
C ASP A 394 4.77 -34.80 -13.41
N SER A 395 4.35 -33.63 -12.92
CA SER A 395 4.05 -32.47 -13.76
C SER A 395 5.30 -31.90 -14.42
N LEU A 396 6.40 -31.72 -13.67
CA LEU A 396 7.68 -31.27 -14.22
C LEU A 396 8.25 -32.26 -15.24
N THR A 397 8.10 -33.55 -15.02
CA THR A 397 8.49 -34.58 -16.00
C THR A 397 7.71 -34.42 -17.30
N LYS A 398 6.37 -34.36 -17.23
CA LYS A 398 5.52 -34.21 -18.43
C LYS A 398 5.76 -32.89 -19.17
N LEU A 399 5.94 -31.78 -18.45
CA LEU A 399 6.20 -30.46 -19.02
C LEU A 399 7.60 -30.37 -19.65
N VAL A 400 8.64 -30.62 -18.86
CA VAL A 400 10.04 -30.28 -19.20
C VAL A 400 10.75 -31.44 -19.90
N THR A 401 10.56 -32.67 -19.44
CA THR A 401 11.24 -33.85 -19.99
C THR A 401 10.54 -34.38 -21.24
N ASP A 402 9.22 -34.58 -21.16
CA ASP A 402 8.46 -35.24 -22.24
C ASP A 402 8.05 -34.26 -23.36
N ASN A 403 7.73 -33.00 -23.01
CA ASN A 403 7.23 -32.00 -23.94
C ASN A 403 8.19 -30.83 -24.23
N GLY A 404 9.31 -30.74 -23.51
CA GLY A 404 10.35 -29.74 -23.76
C GLY A 404 9.99 -28.29 -23.42
N VAL A 405 9.02 -28.06 -22.53
CA VAL A 405 8.61 -26.72 -22.08
C VAL A 405 9.73 -26.07 -21.25
N ASP A 406 10.02 -24.80 -21.54
CA ASP A 406 11.06 -23.99 -20.88
C ASP A 406 10.56 -23.41 -19.54
N VAL A 407 10.12 -24.30 -18.65
CA VAL A 407 9.81 -23.99 -17.25
C VAL A 407 11.10 -23.60 -16.54
N THR A 408 11.12 -22.41 -15.96
CA THR A 408 12.25 -21.92 -15.14
C THR A 408 11.84 -21.44 -13.75
N MET A 409 10.53 -21.46 -13.44
CA MET A 409 10.01 -21.28 -12.08
C MET A 409 8.75 -22.12 -11.85
N VAL A 410 8.56 -22.58 -10.62
CA VAL A 410 7.35 -23.27 -10.15
C VAL A 410 6.89 -22.60 -8.86
N GLN A 411 5.59 -22.28 -8.76
CA GLN A 411 4.96 -21.76 -7.55
C GLN A 411 4.16 -22.87 -6.85
N ILE A 412 4.37 -23.00 -5.52
CA ILE A 412 3.82 -24.05 -4.67
C ILE A 412 2.70 -23.45 -3.80
N GLY A 413 1.47 -23.46 -4.34
CA GLY A 413 0.28 -22.84 -3.75
C GLY A 413 0.15 -21.35 -4.11
N ASN A 414 -1.08 -20.93 -4.43
CA ASN A 414 -1.40 -19.54 -4.77
C ASN A 414 -1.99 -18.77 -3.58
N GLU A 415 -1.59 -17.50 -3.39
CA GLU A 415 -2.08 -16.56 -2.37
C GLU A 415 -2.40 -17.20 -1.00
N THR A 416 -1.43 -17.96 -0.48
CA THR A 416 -1.63 -18.95 0.59
C THR A 416 -1.78 -18.33 1.99
N ASN A 417 -2.36 -17.15 2.10
CA ASN A 417 -2.43 -16.35 3.33
C ASN A 417 -2.98 -17.15 4.52
N ASN A 418 -4.13 -17.81 4.36
CA ASN A 418 -4.82 -18.52 5.45
C ASN A 418 -4.68 -20.06 5.40
N GLY A 419 -4.15 -20.64 4.32
CA GLY A 419 -3.93 -22.08 4.21
C GLY A 419 -3.23 -22.51 2.91
N VAL A 420 -3.05 -23.82 2.73
CA VAL A 420 -2.78 -24.48 1.45
C VAL A 420 -3.37 -25.89 1.47
N SER A 421 -4.03 -26.30 0.38
CA SER A 421 -4.58 -27.66 0.21
C SER A 421 -5.40 -28.20 1.41
N GLY A 422 -6.30 -27.36 1.95
CA GLY A 422 -7.16 -27.67 3.10
C GLY A 422 -6.47 -27.60 4.47
N GLU A 423 -5.17 -27.31 4.56
CA GLU A 423 -4.46 -27.13 5.83
C GLU A 423 -4.28 -25.65 6.16
N SER A 424 -4.64 -25.26 7.39
CA SER A 424 -4.49 -23.87 7.89
C SER A 424 -3.43 -23.72 8.99
N ASP A 425 -3.01 -24.81 9.65
CA ASP A 425 -1.91 -24.76 10.63
C ASP A 425 -0.54 -24.63 9.93
N TRP A 426 0.32 -23.77 10.47
CA TRP A 426 1.61 -23.46 9.85
C TRP A 426 2.58 -24.64 9.77
N ALA A 427 2.53 -25.62 10.69
CA ALA A 427 3.39 -26.80 10.59
C ALA A 427 2.92 -27.76 9.47
N ALA A 428 1.61 -27.91 9.30
CA ALA A 428 1.02 -28.69 8.21
C ALA A 428 1.27 -28.02 6.85
N ARG A 429 1.04 -26.70 6.76
CA ARG A 429 1.30 -25.89 5.57
C ARG A 429 2.78 -25.92 5.16
N ASN A 430 3.70 -25.67 6.09
CA ASN A 430 5.13 -25.67 5.80
C ASN A 430 5.59 -27.02 5.25
N LYS A 431 5.08 -28.14 5.78
CA LYS A 431 5.40 -29.48 5.28
C LYS A 431 4.94 -29.70 3.83
N ILE A 432 3.79 -29.14 3.43
CA ILE A 432 3.31 -29.18 2.04
C ILE A 432 4.16 -28.29 1.13
N PHE A 433 4.53 -27.08 1.58
CA PHE A 433 5.43 -26.20 0.83
C PHE A 433 6.80 -26.83 0.62
N ASP A 434 7.41 -27.34 1.68
CA ASP A 434 8.76 -27.91 1.71
C ASP A 434 8.86 -29.15 0.80
N ALA A 435 7.91 -30.08 0.91
CA ALA A 435 7.85 -31.24 0.02
C ALA A 435 7.62 -30.85 -1.46
N GLY A 436 6.88 -29.76 -1.72
CA GLY A 436 6.72 -29.22 -3.07
C GLY A 436 7.99 -28.55 -3.62
N CYS A 437 8.69 -27.77 -2.80
CA CYS A 437 9.96 -27.14 -3.16
C CYS A 437 11.08 -28.17 -3.35
N ASP A 438 11.19 -29.16 -2.46
CA ASP A 438 12.15 -30.25 -2.57
C ASP A 438 11.92 -31.10 -3.82
N ALA A 439 10.67 -31.33 -4.25
CA ALA A 439 10.37 -31.99 -5.52
C ALA A 439 10.90 -31.22 -6.75
N VAL A 440 10.84 -29.87 -6.74
CA VAL A 440 11.48 -29.04 -7.77
C VAL A 440 13.00 -29.18 -7.72
N HIS A 441 13.58 -29.17 -6.52
CA HIS A 441 15.03 -29.27 -6.33
C HIS A 441 15.58 -30.67 -6.64
N GLU A 442 14.83 -31.74 -6.38
CA GLU A 442 15.15 -33.10 -6.83
C GLU A 442 15.06 -33.23 -8.35
N PHE A 443 14.02 -32.65 -8.97
CA PHE A 443 13.92 -32.60 -10.42
C PHE A 443 15.10 -31.86 -11.04
N ASN A 444 15.52 -30.72 -10.47
CA ASN A 444 16.74 -30.00 -10.89
C ASN A 444 17.99 -30.88 -10.80
N ARG A 445 18.20 -31.58 -9.67
CA ARG A 445 19.33 -32.51 -9.46
C ARG A 445 19.32 -33.67 -10.47
N ALA A 446 18.16 -34.22 -10.78
CA ALA A 446 18.01 -35.35 -11.71
C ALA A 446 18.16 -34.95 -13.20
N SER A 447 17.69 -33.76 -13.57
CA SER A 447 17.62 -33.28 -14.96
C SER A 447 18.72 -32.30 -15.37
N SER A 448 19.57 -31.88 -14.44
CA SER A 448 20.54 -30.78 -14.61
C SER A 448 19.88 -29.46 -15.05
N LYS A 449 18.74 -29.13 -14.43
CA LYS A 449 17.99 -27.88 -14.61
C LYS A 449 18.19 -26.94 -13.42
N ASN A 450 17.76 -25.68 -13.58
CA ASN A 450 17.75 -24.66 -12.55
C ASN A 450 16.39 -23.96 -12.53
N ILE A 451 15.36 -24.68 -12.09
CA ILE A 451 13.99 -24.19 -11.90
C ILE A 451 13.87 -23.65 -10.47
N LEU A 452 13.48 -22.39 -10.32
CA LEU A 452 13.26 -21.78 -8.99
C LEU A 452 11.93 -22.25 -8.38
N ALA A 453 11.93 -22.58 -7.09
CA ALA A 453 10.73 -22.84 -6.31
C ALA A 453 10.24 -21.55 -5.64
N ALA A 454 8.96 -21.22 -5.80
CA ALA A 454 8.32 -20.02 -5.28
C ALA A 454 7.16 -20.35 -4.33
N VAL A 455 6.94 -19.48 -3.33
CA VAL A 455 5.76 -19.50 -2.45
C VAL A 455 5.05 -18.15 -2.51
N HIS A 456 3.73 -18.16 -2.59
CA HIS A 456 2.93 -16.97 -2.88
C HIS A 456 2.00 -16.56 -1.74
N PHE A 457 1.99 -15.26 -1.47
CA PHE A 457 1.17 -14.58 -0.46
C PHE A 457 0.59 -13.29 -1.05
N THR A 458 -0.31 -12.66 -0.31
CA THR A 458 -0.93 -11.39 -0.67
C THR A 458 -1.09 -10.52 0.58
N ASP A 459 -1.90 -9.46 0.51
CA ASP A 459 -2.09 -8.48 1.59
C ASP A 459 -0.81 -7.73 2.09
N PRO A 460 0.10 -7.24 1.21
CA PRO A 460 1.32 -6.54 1.64
C PRO A 460 1.04 -5.23 2.40
N GLN A 461 -0.17 -4.66 2.33
CA GLN A 461 -0.60 -3.47 3.09
C GLN A 461 -0.71 -3.71 4.61
N ASN A 462 -0.81 -4.95 5.06
CA ASN A 462 -0.98 -5.28 6.48
C ASN A 462 0.39 -5.23 7.21
N GLU A 463 0.58 -4.28 8.13
CA GLU A 463 1.90 -4.00 8.76
C GLU A 463 2.56 -5.26 9.36
N GLY A 464 3.61 -5.73 8.70
CA GLY A 464 4.41 -6.89 9.13
C GLY A 464 3.79 -8.26 8.80
N TYR A 465 2.70 -8.34 8.03
CA TYR A 465 2.04 -9.60 7.68
C TYR A 465 2.94 -10.52 6.83
N SER A 466 3.38 -10.08 5.64
CA SER A 466 4.24 -10.86 4.74
C SER A 466 5.58 -11.22 5.38
N MET A 467 6.13 -10.31 6.20
CA MET A 467 7.31 -10.57 7.04
C MET A 467 7.06 -11.69 8.07
N GLY A 468 5.85 -11.75 8.63
CA GLY A 468 5.39 -12.81 9.53
C GLY A 468 5.21 -14.16 8.81
N CYS A 469 4.74 -14.17 7.56
CA CYS A 469 4.70 -15.36 6.72
C CYS A 469 6.11 -15.88 6.44
N ALA A 470 7.05 -15.01 6.06
CA ALA A 470 8.45 -15.38 5.88
C ALA A 470 9.11 -15.82 7.21
N ASP A 471 8.77 -15.20 8.36
CA ASP A 471 9.22 -15.65 9.68
C ASP A 471 8.74 -17.08 9.95
N LYS A 472 7.52 -17.44 9.50
CA LYS A 472 6.95 -18.77 9.66
C LYS A 472 7.57 -19.83 8.76
N LEU A 473 7.91 -19.48 7.53
CA LEU A 473 8.64 -20.38 6.63
C LEU A 473 10.05 -20.66 7.16
N ALA A 474 10.76 -19.62 7.64
CA ALA A 474 12.08 -19.75 8.24
C ALA A 474 12.08 -20.36 9.67
N ASP A 475 10.92 -20.43 10.34
CA ASP A 475 10.76 -21.08 11.64
C ASP A 475 10.54 -22.61 11.53
N TYR A 476 10.53 -23.20 10.33
CA TYR A 476 10.31 -24.64 10.11
C TYR A 476 11.49 -25.50 10.58
N ASP A 477 11.17 -26.72 11.01
CA ASP A 477 12.00 -27.76 11.64
C ASP A 477 11.55 -29.06 10.94
N GLY A 478 12.31 -29.49 9.94
CA GLY A 478 11.81 -30.37 8.87
C GLY A 478 11.75 -31.86 9.26
N ASP A 479 12.79 -32.34 9.93
CA ASP A 479 12.90 -33.73 10.40
C ASP A 479 12.50 -33.91 11.88
N GLY A 480 12.34 -32.80 12.62
CA GLY A 480 11.97 -32.80 14.03
C GLY A 480 13.14 -32.96 15.01
N ASP A 481 14.40 -32.83 14.59
CA ASP A 481 15.56 -32.90 15.48
C ASP A 481 15.71 -31.66 16.39
N GLY A 482 15.07 -30.54 16.03
CA GLY A 482 15.09 -29.27 16.76
C GLY A 482 16.04 -28.20 16.22
N VAL A 483 16.71 -28.45 15.09
CA VAL A 483 17.29 -27.44 14.20
C VAL A 483 16.16 -26.74 13.43
N LYS A 484 16.51 -25.75 12.61
CA LYS A 484 15.57 -24.99 11.77
C LYS A 484 16.22 -24.70 10.43
N GLU A 485 15.84 -25.51 9.45
CA GLU A 485 16.26 -25.41 8.06
C GLU A 485 15.52 -24.25 7.40
N GLY A 486 14.26 -24.05 7.81
CA GLY A 486 13.27 -23.31 7.06
C GLY A 486 12.75 -24.12 5.85
N VAL A 487 11.63 -23.67 5.28
CA VAL A 487 11.11 -24.24 4.02
C VAL A 487 12.11 -23.97 2.87
N SER A 488 12.37 -24.96 2.01
CA SER A 488 13.42 -24.94 0.98
C SER A 488 13.19 -24.01 -0.23
N TYR A 489 12.13 -23.18 -0.21
CA TYR A 489 11.77 -22.25 -1.30
C TYR A 489 12.89 -21.26 -1.69
N ASP A 490 12.98 -20.87 -2.96
CA ASP A 490 13.94 -19.88 -3.48
C ASP A 490 13.35 -18.46 -3.52
N THR A 491 12.07 -18.33 -3.89
CA THR A 491 11.41 -17.04 -4.19
C THR A 491 10.20 -16.79 -3.29
N PHE A 492 10.14 -15.61 -2.66
CA PHE A 492 8.94 -15.10 -2.00
C PHE A 492 8.17 -14.19 -2.96
N ALA A 493 6.96 -14.60 -3.35
CA ALA A 493 6.10 -13.83 -4.23
C ALA A 493 5.01 -13.06 -3.46
N SER A 494 4.58 -11.92 -4.00
CA SER A 494 3.40 -11.19 -3.52
C SER A 494 2.48 -10.79 -4.67
N THR A 495 1.17 -10.92 -4.50
CA THR A 495 0.20 -10.13 -5.27
C THR A 495 0.30 -8.65 -4.86
N TYR A 496 0.04 -7.74 -5.80
CA TYR A 496 -0.15 -6.33 -5.53
C TYR A 496 -1.17 -5.74 -6.52
N TYR A 497 -2.41 -5.53 -6.09
CA TYR A 497 -3.41 -4.77 -6.86
C TYR A 497 -3.48 -3.33 -6.31
N PRO A 498 -3.22 -2.27 -7.11
CA PRO A 498 -3.03 -0.90 -6.58
C PRO A 498 -4.28 -0.23 -5.98
N ASN A 499 -5.47 -0.83 -6.12
CA ASN A 499 -6.71 -0.38 -5.49
C ASN A 499 -6.87 -0.87 -4.03
N SER A 500 -6.17 -1.94 -3.65
CA SER A 500 -6.34 -2.64 -2.38
C SER A 500 -5.04 -2.81 -1.58
N HIS A 501 -3.91 -3.04 -2.25
CA HIS A 501 -2.68 -3.54 -1.63
C HIS A 501 -1.68 -2.43 -1.22
N GLY A 502 -2.20 -1.22 -0.99
CA GLY A 502 -1.45 -0.10 -0.42
C GLY A 502 -0.77 0.79 -1.46
N THR A 503 0.53 1.02 -1.30
CA THR A 503 1.32 1.91 -2.18
C THR A 503 2.57 1.21 -2.72
N MET A 504 3.07 1.67 -3.87
CA MET A 504 4.29 1.15 -4.50
C MET A 504 5.48 1.14 -3.51
N ALA A 505 5.64 2.22 -2.73
CA ALA A 505 6.68 2.33 -1.73
C ALA A 505 6.55 1.29 -0.59
N ASN A 506 5.33 0.85 -0.26
CA ASN A 506 5.11 -0.20 0.72
C ASN A 506 5.54 -1.57 0.18
N ILE A 507 5.07 -1.97 -1.01
CA ILE A 507 5.46 -3.28 -1.59
C ILE A 507 6.97 -3.34 -1.87
N THR A 508 7.58 -2.28 -2.40
CA THR A 508 9.04 -2.16 -2.54
C THR A 508 9.76 -2.36 -1.20
N SER A 509 9.27 -1.77 -0.10
CA SER A 509 9.89 -1.95 1.22
C SER A 509 9.70 -3.35 1.79
N VAL A 510 8.50 -3.93 1.67
CA VAL A 510 8.17 -5.27 2.18
C VAL A 510 9.02 -6.35 1.52
N LEU A 511 9.09 -6.34 0.18
CA LEU A 511 9.91 -7.30 -0.57
C LEU A 511 11.40 -7.11 -0.23
N ASN A 512 11.90 -5.87 -0.24
CA ASN A 512 13.30 -5.56 0.07
C ASN A 512 13.71 -5.98 1.51
N ASP A 513 12.82 -5.85 2.50
CA ASP A 513 13.11 -6.28 3.86
C ASP A 513 13.03 -7.81 4.04
N ILE A 514 12.29 -8.53 3.20
CA ILE A 514 12.34 -9.99 3.09
C ILE A 514 13.71 -10.43 2.55
N VAL A 515 14.19 -9.83 1.44
CA VAL A 515 15.53 -10.09 0.89
C VAL A 515 16.60 -9.96 1.97
N LYS A 516 16.69 -8.78 2.62
CA LYS A 516 17.71 -8.47 3.64
C LYS A 516 17.73 -9.40 4.85
N LYS A 517 16.65 -10.15 5.10
CA LYS A 517 16.50 -10.99 6.30
C LYS A 517 16.67 -12.49 6.01
N TYR A 518 16.27 -12.95 4.84
CA TYR A 518 16.20 -14.39 4.53
C TYR A 518 17.03 -14.82 3.31
N ASP A 519 17.63 -13.88 2.56
CA ASP A 519 18.42 -14.17 1.36
C ASP A 519 17.63 -14.98 0.31
N LYS A 520 16.44 -14.48 -0.04
CA LYS A 520 15.50 -15.08 -0.99
C LYS A 520 15.18 -14.11 -2.13
N TYR A 521 14.93 -14.65 -3.32
CA TYR A 521 14.43 -13.86 -4.44
C TYR A 521 13.02 -13.31 -4.14
N VAL A 522 12.65 -12.20 -4.78
CA VAL A 522 11.34 -11.55 -4.62
C VAL A 522 10.75 -11.09 -5.96
N MET A 523 9.43 -11.16 -6.08
CA MET A 523 8.68 -10.71 -7.26
C MET A 523 7.25 -10.31 -6.93
N VAL A 524 6.60 -9.58 -7.84
CA VAL A 524 5.14 -9.42 -7.86
C VAL A 524 4.55 -10.48 -8.79
N ALA A 525 3.78 -11.44 -8.27
CA ALA A 525 3.24 -12.54 -9.08
C ALA A 525 1.88 -12.22 -9.72
N GLU A 526 1.17 -11.22 -9.21
CA GLU A 526 -0.08 -10.71 -9.79
C GLU A 526 -0.21 -9.19 -9.59
N THR A 527 -0.52 -8.47 -10.67
CA THR A 527 -1.04 -7.09 -10.68
C THR A 527 -1.98 -6.91 -11.88
N SER A 528 -2.89 -5.93 -11.83
CA SER A 528 -3.67 -5.50 -12.99
C SER A 528 -4.27 -4.09 -12.79
N TRP A 529 -4.76 -3.49 -13.88
CA TRP A 529 -5.46 -2.21 -13.86
C TRP A 529 -6.51 -2.06 -14.96
N ALA A 530 -7.59 -1.34 -14.66
CA ALA A 530 -8.73 -1.16 -15.56
C ALA A 530 -8.53 -0.04 -16.61
N THR A 531 -8.89 -0.35 -17.85
CA THR A 531 -8.93 0.58 -18.99
C THR A 531 -10.31 1.23 -19.20
N SER A 532 -11.35 0.70 -18.54
CA SER A 532 -12.72 1.20 -18.62
C SER A 532 -13.53 0.79 -17.39
N HIS A 533 -14.53 1.58 -17.00
CA HIS A 533 -15.51 1.16 -15.97
C HIS A 533 -16.54 0.13 -16.48
N LYS A 534 -16.64 -0.07 -17.80
CA LYS A 534 -17.59 -1.01 -18.42
C LYS A 534 -17.15 -2.46 -18.22
N ASN A 535 -18.08 -3.36 -17.89
CA ASN A 535 -17.85 -4.80 -17.95
C ASN A 535 -18.15 -5.34 -19.36
N GLY A 536 -17.20 -6.01 -20.00
CA GLY A 536 -17.41 -6.60 -21.33
C GLY A 536 -18.34 -7.82 -21.38
N ASN A 537 -18.60 -8.47 -20.23
CA ASN A 537 -19.26 -9.79 -20.15
C ASN A 537 -20.73 -9.77 -19.70
N ASP A 538 -21.13 -8.89 -18.78
CA ASP A 538 -22.51 -8.80 -18.25
C ASP A 538 -22.99 -7.34 -18.18
N LEU A 539 -24.29 -7.14 -17.92
CA LEU A 539 -24.93 -5.82 -17.90
C LEU A 539 -24.70 -5.01 -16.61
N ASP A 540 -24.20 -5.67 -15.56
CA ASP A 540 -23.77 -5.02 -14.33
C ASP A 540 -22.43 -4.29 -14.51
N ASP A 541 -22.27 -3.17 -13.80
CA ASP A 541 -21.08 -2.32 -13.87
C ASP A 541 -19.82 -3.07 -13.38
N SER A 542 -18.61 -2.67 -13.81
CA SER A 542 -17.40 -3.42 -13.46
C SER A 542 -17.10 -3.40 -11.95
N GLY A 543 -16.20 -4.31 -11.52
CA GLY A 543 -15.71 -4.34 -10.14
C GLY A 543 -14.96 -3.06 -9.71
N PHE A 544 -14.52 -2.23 -10.65
CA PHE A 544 -13.90 -0.93 -10.41
C PHE A 544 -14.95 0.19 -10.40
N ARG A 545 -15.41 0.57 -9.20
CA ARG A 545 -16.52 1.52 -9.02
C ARG A 545 -16.02 2.96 -8.90
N THR A 546 -16.85 3.89 -9.35
CA THR A 546 -16.61 5.32 -9.22
C THR A 546 -16.56 5.72 -7.75
N GLY A 547 -15.36 5.97 -7.21
CA GLY A 547 -15.13 6.32 -5.80
C GLY A 547 -14.13 5.40 -5.08
N ASP A 548 -13.68 4.31 -5.69
CA ASP A 548 -12.56 3.52 -5.19
C ASP A 548 -11.25 4.35 -5.26
N TYR A 549 -10.26 4.05 -4.40
CA TYR A 549 -9.02 4.82 -4.29
C TYR A 549 -8.09 4.56 -5.49
N VAL A 550 -8.34 5.29 -6.58
CA VAL A 550 -7.63 5.12 -7.85
C VAL A 550 -6.31 5.88 -7.89
N ASN A 551 -5.19 5.16 -7.76
CA ASN A 551 -3.84 5.70 -7.94
C ASN A 551 -3.55 6.12 -9.41
N TYR A 552 -4.30 5.60 -10.37
CA TYR A 552 -4.16 5.87 -11.81
C TYR A 552 -5.54 6.11 -12.45
N PRO A 553 -5.66 6.88 -13.55
CA PRO A 553 -6.91 6.97 -14.30
C PRO A 553 -7.41 5.60 -14.79
N VAL A 554 -8.72 5.45 -15.01
CA VAL A 554 -9.30 4.22 -15.59
C VAL A 554 -9.30 4.37 -17.11
N SER A 555 -8.13 4.15 -17.71
CA SER A 555 -7.84 4.34 -19.14
C SER A 555 -6.69 3.43 -19.60
N VAL A 556 -6.44 3.37 -20.92
CA VAL A 556 -5.27 2.67 -21.49
C VAL A 556 -3.95 3.29 -21.01
N GLN A 557 -3.92 4.60 -20.78
CA GLN A 557 -2.74 5.31 -20.27
C GLN A 557 -2.55 5.10 -18.77
N GLY A 558 -3.63 5.09 -17.98
CA GLY A 558 -3.56 4.72 -16.56
C GLY A 558 -3.09 3.27 -16.36
N GLN A 559 -3.56 2.33 -17.18
CA GLN A 559 -3.05 0.95 -17.21
C GLN A 559 -1.56 0.91 -17.60
N ALA A 560 -1.13 1.71 -18.58
CA ALA A 560 0.28 1.80 -18.95
C ALA A 560 1.18 2.36 -17.83
N ASN A 561 0.68 3.36 -17.10
CA ASN A 561 1.37 3.95 -15.96
C ASN A 561 1.50 2.95 -14.80
N GLU A 562 0.46 2.16 -14.51
CA GLU A 562 0.47 1.10 -13.51
C GLU A 562 1.50 0.01 -13.81
N ILE A 563 1.46 -0.58 -15.03
CA ILE A 563 2.42 -1.61 -15.47
C ILE A 563 3.86 -1.09 -15.31
N ARG A 564 4.12 0.15 -15.76
CA ARG A 564 5.43 0.80 -15.68
C ARG A 564 5.86 1.03 -14.23
N ASP A 565 4.94 1.41 -13.35
CA ASP A 565 5.26 1.71 -11.96
C ASP A 565 5.45 0.45 -11.10
N VAL A 566 4.71 -0.64 -11.34
CA VAL A 566 5.00 -1.95 -10.71
C VAL A 566 6.37 -2.46 -11.14
N ALA A 567 6.67 -2.41 -12.44
CA ALA A 567 7.99 -2.77 -12.97
C ALA A 567 9.10 -1.93 -12.32
N ASN A 568 8.90 -0.61 -12.18
CA ASN A 568 9.83 0.31 -11.51
C ASN A 568 9.94 0.02 -10.00
N ALA A 569 8.83 -0.29 -9.32
CA ALA A 569 8.78 -0.57 -7.88
C ALA A 569 9.60 -1.81 -7.52
N VAL A 570 9.50 -2.89 -8.31
CA VAL A 570 10.34 -4.08 -8.14
C VAL A 570 11.77 -3.81 -8.59
N HIS A 571 11.98 -3.19 -9.77
CA HIS A 571 13.32 -2.93 -10.32
C HIS A 571 14.20 -2.08 -9.37
N SER A 572 13.59 -1.14 -8.64
CA SER A 572 14.27 -0.26 -7.68
C SER A 572 14.89 -0.97 -6.47
N ILE A 573 14.56 -2.26 -6.25
CA ILE A 573 15.19 -3.09 -5.23
C ILE A 573 16.57 -3.52 -5.76
N SER A 574 17.59 -2.73 -5.42
CA SER A 574 19.00 -2.96 -5.77
C SER A 574 19.73 -3.97 -4.87
N THR A 575 19.03 -4.61 -3.92
CA THR A 575 19.66 -5.57 -3.00
C THR A 575 19.98 -6.88 -3.74
N THR A 576 21.23 -7.30 -3.68
CA THR A 576 21.72 -8.59 -4.17
C THR A 576 21.60 -9.67 -3.10
N LEU A 577 21.45 -10.93 -3.52
CA LEU A 577 21.60 -12.09 -2.65
C LEU A 577 23.08 -12.40 -2.37
N ALA A 578 23.37 -13.35 -1.47
CA ALA A 578 24.74 -13.76 -1.14
C ALA A 578 25.51 -14.42 -2.30
N ASN A 579 24.83 -14.86 -3.37
CA ASN A 579 25.46 -15.30 -4.62
C ASN A 579 25.90 -14.14 -5.54
N GLY A 580 25.50 -12.90 -5.24
CA GLY A 580 25.77 -11.70 -6.04
C GLY A 580 24.71 -11.37 -7.09
N GLU A 581 23.67 -12.20 -7.26
CA GLU A 581 22.57 -11.93 -8.18
C GLU A 581 21.58 -10.91 -7.60
N LYS A 582 20.88 -10.18 -8.46
CA LYS A 582 19.81 -9.25 -8.05
C LYS A 582 18.63 -10.04 -7.48
N ALA A 583 18.24 -9.76 -6.24
CA ALA A 583 17.19 -10.52 -5.57
C ALA A 583 15.79 -10.27 -6.14
N ALA A 584 15.54 -9.07 -6.67
CA ALA A 584 14.25 -8.68 -7.22
C ALA A 584 14.14 -9.10 -8.69
N LEU A 585 13.40 -10.18 -8.94
CA LEU A 585 13.31 -10.83 -10.25
C LEU A 585 12.43 -10.07 -11.25
N GLY A 586 11.34 -9.43 -10.80
CA GLY A 586 10.43 -8.69 -11.67
C GLY A 586 8.95 -8.86 -11.32
N PHE A 587 8.07 -8.82 -12.31
CA PHE A 587 6.61 -8.83 -12.12
C PHE A 587 5.85 -9.65 -13.17
N PHE A 588 4.63 -10.05 -12.83
CA PHE A 588 3.64 -10.65 -13.73
C PHE A 588 2.33 -9.87 -13.67
N TYR A 589 1.76 -9.59 -14.85
CA TYR A 589 0.42 -9.02 -14.99
C TYR A 589 -0.62 -10.13 -15.13
N TRP A 590 -1.71 -10.04 -14.38
CA TRP A 590 -2.70 -11.10 -14.27
C TRP A 590 -3.84 -10.96 -15.29
N GLU A 591 -4.07 -12.03 -16.06
CA GLU A 591 -5.12 -12.17 -17.07
C GLU A 591 -5.30 -10.98 -18.05
N PRO A 592 -4.23 -10.48 -18.68
CA PRO A 592 -4.30 -9.38 -19.65
C PRO A 592 -5.03 -9.78 -20.95
N ALA A 593 -5.51 -11.01 -21.07
CA ALA A 593 -6.21 -11.54 -22.25
C ALA A 593 -7.65 -12.00 -21.97
N TRP A 594 -8.20 -11.82 -20.76
CA TRP A 594 -9.51 -12.38 -20.39
C TRP A 594 -10.71 -11.55 -20.88
N ILE A 595 -10.73 -11.28 -22.19
CA ILE A 595 -11.76 -10.53 -22.92
C ILE A 595 -13.08 -11.31 -23.03
N PRO A 596 -14.23 -10.64 -23.27
CA PRO A 596 -15.50 -11.33 -23.45
C PRO A 596 -15.55 -12.18 -24.71
N VAL A 597 -16.16 -13.36 -24.60
CA VAL A 597 -16.39 -14.31 -25.71
C VAL A 597 -17.25 -13.71 -26.82
N GLN A 598 -18.21 -12.86 -26.45
CA GLN A 598 -18.88 -11.92 -27.34
C GLN A 598 -19.08 -10.59 -26.61
N SER A 599 -18.43 -9.52 -27.09
CA SER A 599 -18.56 -8.17 -26.55
C SER A 599 -20.01 -7.67 -26.52
N LEU A 600 -20.43 -7.07 -25.40
CA LEU A 600 -21.73 -6.39 -25.26
C LEU A 600 -21.77 -5.00 -25.92
N TYR A 601 -20.62 -4.44 -26.35
CA TYR A 601 -20.52 -3.09 -26.90
C TYR A 601 -20.12 -3.10 -28.39
N ASP A 602 -20.59 -2.11 -29.16
CA ASP A 602 -20.09 -1.86 -30.51
C ASP A 602 -18.72 -1.15 -30.48
N GLY A 603 -18.06 -1.02 -31.65
CA GLY A 603 -16.76 -0.35 -31.79
C GLY A 603 -16.75 1.15 -31.48
N ASN A 604 -17.88 1.76 -31.11
CA ASN A 604 -17.95 3.11 -30.53
C ASN A 604 -18.14 3.05 -29.00
N GLY A 605 -18.00 1.88 -28.40
CA GLY A 605 -18.22 1.62 -26.98
C GLY A 605 -19.68 1.72 -26.55
N LYS A 606 -20.65 1.63 -27.46
CA LYS A 606 -22.09 1.73 -27.13
C LYS A 606 -22.72 0.35 -26.95
N LEU A 607 -23.57 0.20 -25.94
CA LEU A 607 -24.24 -1.07 -25.64
C LEU A 607 -25.09 -1.54 -26.84
N LYS A 608 -24.86 -2.78 -27.28
CA LYS A 608 -25.57 -3.43 -28.39
C LYS A 608 -27.04 -3.66 -28.02
N LYS A 609 -27.95 -3.56 -28.98
CA LYS A 609 -29.41 -3.68 -28.75
C LYS A 609 -29.84 -5.07 -28.25
N ASP A 610 -29.03 -6.06 -28.57
CA ASP A 610 -29.13 -7.48 -28.31
C ASP A 610 -28.23 -7.94 -27.15
N ALA A 611 -27.61 -7.03 -26.40
CA ALA A 611 -26.72 -7.37 -25.27
C ALA A 611 -27.36 -8.35 -24.26
N ALA A 612 -28.64 -8.19 -23.93
CA ALA A 612 -29.37 -9.11 -23.03
C ALA A 612 -29.65 -10.52 -23.61
N GLN A 613 -29.41 -10.71 -24.92
CA GLN A 613 -29.35 -12.03 -25.57
C GLN A 613 -27.91 -12.55 -25.61
N ILE A 614 -26.94 -11.69 -25.93
CA ILE A 614 -25.50 -12.01 -25.90
C ILE A 614 -25.07 -12.54 -24.52
N VAL A 615 -25.52 -11.93 -23.41
CA VAL A 615 -25.26 -12.43 -22.05
C VAL A 615 -25.76 -13.87 -21.84
N LYS A 616 -26.89 -14.26 -22.42
CA LYS A 616 -27.43 -15.63 -22.30
C LYS A 616 -26.61 -16.64 -23.09
N GLU A 617 -26.18 -16.25 -24.29
CA GLU A 617 -25.30 -17.07 -25.13
C GLU A 617 -23.94 -17.24 -24.45
N ASN A 618 -23.36 -16.15 -23.94
CA ASN A 618 -22.10 -16.18 -23.20
C ASN A 618 -22.19 -17.06 -21.95
N LYS A 619 -23.31 -17.04 -21.20
CA LYS A 619 -23.52 -17.93 -20.04
C LYS A 619 -23.47 -19.42 -20.41
N VAL A 620 -23.99 -19.82 -21.58
CA VAL A 620 -23.83 -21.20 -22.08
C VAL A 620 -22.37 -21.50 -22.42
N LEU A 621 -21.64 -20.57 -23.03
CA LEU A 621 -20.24 -20.75 -23.43
C LEU A 621 -19.29 -20.79 -22.22
N TRP A 622 -19.57 -20.03 -21.17
CA TRP A 622 -18.86 -20.08 -19.89
C TRP A 622 -19.02 -21.43 -19.19
N ASP A 623 -20.24 -22.00 -19.20
CA ASP A 623 -20.49 -23.35 -18.67
C ASP A 623 -19.92 -24.46 -19.57
N GLU A 624 -19.98 -24.33 -20.90
CA GLU A 624 -19.57 -25.38 -21.85
C GLU A 624 -18.05 -25.48 -22.00
N PHE A 625 -17.33 -24.35 -22.04
CA PHE A 625 -15.88 -24.29 -22.31
C PHE A 625 -15.04 -23.78 -21.14
N GLY A 626 -15.67 -23.30 -20.06
CA GLY A 626 -14.98 -22.77 -18.88
C GLY A 626 -14.38 -21.39 -19.03
N SER A 627 -14.84 -20.58 -20.00
CA SER A 627 -14.30 -19.24 -20.31
C SER A 627 -14.83 -18.10 -19.43
N GLY A 628 -15.78 -18.38 -18.54
CA GLY A 628 -16.14 -17.52 -17.41
C GLY A 628 -15.25 -17.79 -16.19
N TRP A 629 -15.38 -17.00 -15.11
CA TRP A 629 -14.59 -17.19 -13.88
C TRP A 629 -14.91 -18.53 -13.19
N ALA A 630 -16.15 -18.98 -13.30
CA ALA A 630 -16.63 -20.29 -12.86
C ALA A 630 -17.79 -20.75 -13.75
N SER A 631 -17.93 -22.07 -13.90
CA SER A 631 -19.14 -22.71 -14.38
C SER A 631 -20.05 -23.09 -13.22
N ASN A 632 -21.33 -23.36 -13.49
CA ASN A 632 -22.26 -23.91 -12.50
C ASN A 632 -21.89 -25.33 -12.04
N TYR A 633 -20.98 -26.02 -12.73
CA TYR A 633 -20.50 -27.36 -12.34
C TYR A 633 -19.54 -27.32 -11.14
N ALA A 634 -18.87 -26.18 -10.88
CA ALA A 634 -18.01 -26.01 -9.71
C ALA A 634 -18.77 -25.98 -8.36
N ALA A 635 -20.11 -25.93 -8.38
CA ALA A 635 -20.96 -25.89 -7.18
C ALA A 635 -20.86 -27.14 -6.27
N GLU A 636 -20.27 -28.25 -6.73
CA GLU A 636 -19.97 -29.40 -5.87
C GLU A 636 -18.68 -29.23 -5.03
N TYR A 637 -17.81 -28.29 -5.41
CA TYR A 637 -16.49 -28.07 -4.80
C TYR A 637 -16.40 -26.69 -4.11
N ASP A 638 -16.87 -25.63 -4.76
CA ASP A 638 -16.81 -24.24 -4.26
C ASP A 638 -18.19 -23.77 -3.73
N SER A 639 -18.23 -23.35 -2.47
CA SER A 639 -19.46 -22.91 -1.79
C SER A 639 -19.97 -21.52 -2.22
N VAL A 640 -19.12 -20.68 -2.82
CA VAL A 640 -19.52 -19.40 -3.41
C VAL A 640 -20.28 -19.67 -4.71
N VAL A 641 -19.78 -20.58 -5.55
CA VAL A 641 -20.50 -21.04 -6.76
C VAL A 641 -21.80 -21.75 -6.36
N ALA A 642 -21.80 -22.57 -5.31
CA ALA A 642 -23.03 -23.21 -4.81
C ALA A 642 -24.09 -22.21 -4.31
N ALA A 643 -23.69 -21.03 -3.83
CA ALA A 643 -24.59 -20.00 -3.32
C ALA A 643 -25.06 -18.99 -4.40
N TRP A 644 -24.21 -18.67 -5.38
CA TRP A 644 -24.43 -17.55 -6.32
C TRP A 644 -24.41 -17.95 -7.80
N GLY A 645 -23.94 -19.16 -8.14
CA GLY A 645 -23.79 -19.65 -9.50
C GLY A 645 -22.47 -19.27 -10.19
N GLY A 646 -22.24 -19.86 -11.36
CA GLY A 646 -21.13 -19.51 -12.25
C GLY A 646 -21.38 -18.22 -13.05
N GLY A 647 -20.34 -17.68 -13.68
CA GLY A 647 -20.43 -16.41 -14.40
C GLY A 647 -19.18 -16.04 -15.21
N GLY A 648 -19.27 -14.96 -15.98
CA GLY A 648 -18.20 -14.46 -16.84
C GLY A 648 -17.09 -13.76 -16.07
N SER A 649 -15.93 -13.56 -16.71
CA SER A 649 -14.85 -12.76 -16.12
C SER A 649 -15.33 -11.35 -15.75
N SER A 650 -15.10 -10.97 -14.50
CA SER A 650 -15.26 -9.63 -13.94
C SER A 650 -14.13 -8.66 -14.34
N MET A 651 -13.08 -9.18 -15.00
CA MET A 651 -11.79 -8.53 -15.22
C MET A 651 -11.55 -8.18 -16.70
N THR A 652 -12.58 -8.32 -17.55
CA THR A 652 -12.54 -8.02 -19.00
C THR A 652 -12.01 -6.63 -19.35
N ASN A 653 -12.22 -5.66 -18.47
CA ASN A 653 -11.77 -4.27 -18.61
C ASN A 653 -10.30 -4.05 -18.22
N GLN A 654 -9.64 -5.06 -17.65
CA GLN A 654 -8.23 -5.03 -17.26
C GLN A 654 -7.32 -5.77 -18.25
N ALA A 655 -7.89 -6.28 -19.35
CA ALA A 655 -7.11 -6.81 -20.45
C ALA A 655 -6.25 -5.72 -21.12
N VAL A 656 -5.13 -6.14 -21.74
CA VAL A 656 -4.35 -5.31 -22.69
C VAL A 656 -4.85 -5.49 -24.13
N PHE A 657 -6.06 -6.03 -24.28
CA PHE A 657 -6.82 -6.16 -25.52
C PHE A 657 -8.22 -5.56 -25.30
N ASP A 658 -8.81 -4.96 -26.34
CA ASP A 658 -10.20 -4.50 -26.28
C ASP A 658 -11.20 -5.66 -26.28
N PHE A 659 -12.48 -5.34 -26.05
CA PHE A 659 -13.54 -6.35 -25.98
C PHE A 659 -13.78 -7.13 -27.28
N ASP A 660 -13.31 -6.63 -28.43
CA ASP A 660 -13.38 -7.34 -29.71
C ASP A 660 -12.04 -8.04 -30.05
N GLY A 661 -11.03 -7.98 -29.18
CA GLY A 661 -9.74 -8.67 -29.28
C GLY A 661 -8.64 -7.94 -30.05
N ASN A 662 -8.74 -6.62 -30.27
CA ASN A 662 -7.63 -5.82 -30.80
C ASN A 662 -6.63 -5.49 -29.67
N PRO A 663 -5.30 -5.51 -29.90
CA PRO A 663 -4.32 -5.15 -28.87
C PRO A 663 -4.38 -3.65 -28.54
N LEU A 664 -4.33 -3.32 -27.26
CA LEU A 664 -4.26 -1.95 -26.74
C LEU A 664 -2.80 -1.47 -26.67
N ALA A 665 -2.58 -0.17 -26.80
CA ALA A 665 -1.23 0.41 -26.77
C ALA A 665 -0.42 0.04 -25.50
N SER A 666 -1.10 -0.18 -24.37
CA SER A 666 -0.55 -0.66 -23.10
C SER A 666 0.19 -2.00 -23.19
N LEU A 667 -0.14 -2.87 -24.16
CA LEU A 667 0.62 -4.11 -24.42
C LEU A 667 2.10 -3.83 -24.76
N ASN A 668 2.40 -2.69 -25.41
CA ASN A 668 3.77 -2.32 -25.75
C ASN A 668 4.57 -1.73 -24.57
N VAL A 669 3.99 -1.52 -23.39
CA VAL A 669 4.71 -0.97 -22.23
C VAL A 669 5.94 -1.81 -21.88
N TYR A 670 5.85 -3.12 -22.08
CA TYR A 670 6.90 -4.11 -21.79
C TYR A 670 8.21 -3.85 -22.55
N LYS A 671 8.14 -3.49 -23.84
CA LYS A 671 9.32 -3.02 -24.61
C LYS A 671 9.66 -1.55 -24.36
N TYR A 672 8.68 -0.74 -23.94
CA TYR A 672 8.89 0.66 -23.58
C TYR A 672 9.59 0.85 -22.22
N LEU A 673 9.69 -0.15 -21.34
CA LEU A 673 10.30 0.01 -20.01
C LEU A 673 11.75 0.54 -20.02
N LYS A 674 12.58 0.12 -20.99
CA LYS A 674 13.99 0.53 -21.09
C LYS A 674 14.18 1.96 -21.63
N TYR A 675 13.44 2.28 -22.69
CA TYR A 675 13.66 3.48 -23.52
C TYR A 675 12.62 4.58 -23.28
N GLY A 676 11.43 4.20 -22.80
CA GLY A 676 10.27 5.07 -22.72
C GLY A 676 9.54 5.24 -24.05
N ALA A 677 8.39 5.89 -24.00
CA ALA A 677 7.57 6.22 -25.15
C ALA A 677 7.00 7.63 -25.01
N GLU A 678 6.89 8.31 -26.15
CA GLU A 678 6.30 9.64 -26.29
C GLU A 678 5.08 9.55 -27.20
N ALA A 679 3.97 10.17 -26.77
CA ALA A 679 2.83 10.40 -27.65
C ALA A 679 2.85 11.81 -28.22
N SER A 680 2.23 11.98 -29.39
CA SER A 680 2.25 13.24 -30.15
C SER A 680 1.57 14.44 -29.47
N GLU A 681 0.82 14.24 -28.38
CA GLU A 681 0.04 15.28 -27.70
C GLU A 681 -0.27 14.88 -26.25
N ILE A 682 0.06 15.75 -25.28
CA ILE A 682 -0.26 15.55 -23.85
C ILE A 682 -1.73 15.92 -23.61
N LYS A 683 -2.52 14.97 -23.07
CA LYS A 683 -3.98 15.09 -22.93
C LYS A 683 -4.45 14.89 -21.49
N ALA A 684 -5.63 15.40 -21.15
CA ALA A 684 -6.28 15.07 -19.89
C ALA A 684 -6.72 13.59 -19.93
N ASP A 685 -6.28 12.80 -18.95
CA ASP A 685 -6.49 11.35 -18.86
C ASP A 685 -7.41 10.98 -17.70
N GLY A 686 -7.25 11.67 -16.56
CA GLY A 686 -8.09 11.52 -15.38
C GLY A 686 -8.18 12.79 -14.56
N TYR A 687 -8.81 12.70 -13.39
CA TYR A 687 -8.82 13.77 -12.41
C TYR A 687 -8.96 13.20 -11.01
N ILE A 688 -8.51 13.94 -10.00
CA ILE A 688 -8.75 13.61 -8.60
C ILE A 688 -10.19 14.01 -8.27
N PRO A 689 -11.09 13.08 -7.87
CA PRO A 689 -12.45 13.43 -7.51
C PRO A 689 -12.48 14.38 -6.30
N ALA A 690 -13.30 15.43 -6.39
CA ALA A 690 -13.47 16.39 -5.31
C ALA A 690 -14.78 16.15 -4.55
N GLU A 691 -14.73 16.35 -3.24
CA GLU A 691 -15.89 16.30 -2.33
C GLU A 691 -15.93 17.59 -1.50
N VAL A 692 -17.09 18.23 -1.44
CA VAL A 692 -17.29 19.51 -0.74
C VAL A 692 -18.58 19.50 0.08
N GLU A 693 -18.54 20.12 1.27
CA GLU A 693 -19.71 20.26 2.14
C GLU A 693 -20.36 21.64 2.01
N ILE A 694 -21.67 21.70 2.14
CA ILE A 694 -22.44 22.95 2.14
C ILE A 694 -23.57 22.92 3.17
N GLU A 695 -23.60 23.92 4.05
CA GLU A 695 -24.71 24.10 4.99
C GLU A 695 -26.03 24.44 4.26
N VAL A 696 -27.14 23.87 4.75
CA VAL A 696 -28.51 24.25 4.35
C VAL A 696 -28.69 25.78 4.42
N GLY A 697 -29.19 26.36 3.33
CA GLY A 697 -29.42 27.80 3.15
C GLY A 697 -28.25 28.59 2.55
N LYS A 698 -27.11 27.95 2.27
CA LYS A 698 -26.00 28.58 1.51
C LYS A 698 -26.19 28.40 -0.01
N LYS A 699 -25.33 29.05 -0.81
CA LYS A 699 -25.32 28.91 -2.28
C LYS A 699 -24.32 27.86 -2.74
N VAL A 700 -24.75 26.91 -3.54
CA VAL A 700 -23.90 25.84 -4.10
C VAL A 700 -22.71 26.42 -4.85
N ASP A 701 -22.92 27.46 -5.67
CA ASP A 701 -21.88 28.19 -6.42
C ASP A 701 -20.66 28.62 -5.57
N SER A 702 -20.84 28.81 -4.25
CA SER A 702 -19.79 29.31 -3.36
C SER A 702 -18.87 28.25 -2.77
N VAL A 703 -19.10 26.96 -3.07
CA VAL A 703 -18.23 25.84 -2.64
C VAL A 703 -17.68 25.00 -3.79
N LEU A 704 -18.05 25.28 -5.05
CA LEU A 704 -17.60 24.49 -6.19
C LEU A 704 -16.09 24.74 -6.44
N PRO A 705 -15.26 23.68 -6.45
CA PRO A 705 -13.81 23.83 -6.49
C PRO A 705 -13.27 23.89 -7.93
N LYS A 706 -11.95 24.10 -8.03
CA LYS A 706 -11.17 23.64 -9.18
C LYS A 706 -10.99 22.13 -9.09
N ILE A 707 -10.65 21.50 -10.22
CA ILE A 707 -10.36 20.07 -10.27
C ILE A 707 -8.91 19.86 -10.65
N THR A 708 -8.20 19.00 -9.91
CA THR A 708 -6.85 18.55 -10.27
C THR A 708 -6.96 17.52 -11.37
N VAL A 709 -6.59 17.92 -12.58
CA VAL A 709 -6.54 17.06 -13.77
C VAL A 709 -5.21 16.31 -13.79
N ILE A 710 -5.26 15.03 -14.12
CA ILE A 710 -4.13 14.14 -14.35
C ILE A 710 -3.96 14.01 -15.86
N TYR A 711 -2.76 14.27 -16.36
CA TYR A 711 -2.44 14.22 -17.77
C TYR A 711 -1.80 12.89 -18.18
N THR A 712 -1.78 12.62 -19.49
CA THR A 712 -1.23 11.37 -20.05
C THR A 712 0.26 11.17 -19.76
N ASP A 713 1.02 12.24 -19.57
CA ASP A 713 2.43 12.23 -19.14
C ASP A 713 2.60 12.07 -17.61
N SER A 714 1.52 11.79 -16.88
CA SER A 714 1.40 11.79 -15.42
C SER A 714 1.60 13.15 -14.73
N SER A 715 1.69 14.26 -15.48
CA SER A 715 1.67 15.60 -14.88
C SER A 715 0.29 15.95 -14.31
N GLN A 716 0.23 16.93 -13.41
CA GLN A 716 -1.01 17.35 -12.75
C GLN A 716 -1.16 18.87 -12.72
N ALA A 717 -2.39 19.36 -12.91
CA ALA A 717 -2.71 20.79 -12.80
C ALA A 717 -4.14 21.03 -12.30
N GLU A 718 -4.34 22.05 -11.47
CA GLU A 718 -5.68 22.55 -11.13
C GLU A 718 -6.30 23.29 -12.32
N LYS A 719 -7.55 22.95 -12.66
CA LYS A 719 -8.31 23.57 -13.76
C LYS A 719 -9.61 24.19 -13.30
N GLU A 720 -9.99 25.28 -13.96
CA GLU A 720 -11.33 25.84 -13.88
C GLU A 720 -12.33 24.90 -14.56
N VAL A 721 -13.57 24.85 -14.06
CA VAL A 721 -14.60 23.93 -14.54
C VAL A 721 -15.88 24.68 -14.89
N ASN A 722 -16.40 24.39 -16.08
CA ASN A 722 -17.74 24.78 -16.51
C ASN A 722 -18.76 23.84 -15.85
N TRP A 723 -19.13 24.13 -14.61
CA TRP A 723 -20.10 23.35 -13.86
C TRP A 723 -21.53 23.44 -14.44
N ASN A 724 -22.27 22.32 -14.43
CA ASN A 724 -23.60 22.22 -15.01
C ASN A 724 -24.64 22.99 -14.18
N GLN A 725 -25.13 24.10 -14.73
CA GLN A 725 -26.11 24.97 -14.07
C GLN A 725 -27.44 24.25 -13.74
N ALA A 726 -27.84 23.22 -14.48
CA ALA A 726 -29.05 22.45 -14.15
C ALA A 726 -28.86 21.60 -12.88
N ASP A 727 -27.68 20.99 -12.72
CA ASP A 727 -27.31 20.23 -11.53
C ASP A 727 -27.18 21.18 -10.33
N ILE A 728 -26.47 22.31 -10.50
CA ILE A 728 -26.35 23.39 -9.51
C ILE A 728 -27.73 23.87 -9.04
N ASN A 729 -28.65 24.14 -9.96
CA ASN A 729 -29.99 24.62 -9.62
C ASN A 729 -30.79 23.54 -8.86
N THR A 730 -30.60 22.27 -9.20
CA THR A 730 -31.22 21.12 -8.53
C THR A 730 -30.69 20.98 -7.10
N VAL A 731 -29.38 20.95 -6.91
CA VAL A 731 -28.74 20.86 -5.59
C VAL A 731 -29.04 22.11 -4.76
N SER A 732 -29.05 23.32 -5.34
CA SER A 732 -29.44 24.55 -4.63
C SER A 732 -30.89 24.52 -4.16
N THR A 733 -31.79 23.93 -4.95
CA THR A 733 -33.21 23.77 -4.55
C THR A 733 -33.36 22.76 -3.40
N LYS A 734 -32.49 21.74 -3.33
CA LYS A 734 -32.40 20.82 -2.19
C LYS A 734 -31.82 21.52 -0.96
N ALA A 735 -30.65 22.17 -1.12
CA ALA A 735 -29.94 22.89 -0.07
C ALA A 735 -30.72 24.06 0.54
N ALA A 736 -31.80 24.55 -0.10
CA ALA A 736 -32.68 25.55 0.47
C ALA A 736 -33.44 25.08 1.73
N ALA A 737 -33.52 23.78 2.01
CA ALA A 737 -34.22 23.23 3.18
C ALA A 737 -33.56 21.96 3.75
N THR A 738 -33.82 21.68 5.02
CA THR A 738 -33.39 20.46 5.74
C THR A 738 -33.90 19.16 5.10
N THR A 739 -35.02 19.20 4.39
CA THR A 739 -35.54 18.08 3.58
C THR A 739 -34.69 17.75 2.34
N GLY A 740 -33.64 18.53 2.07
CA GLY A 740 -32.64 18.28 1.03
C GLY A 740 -31.23 18.06 1.57
N ILE A 741 -31.09 17.68 2.84
CA ILE A 741 -29.83 17.14 3.38
C ILE A 741 -29.51 15.81 2.67
N GLY A 742 -28.25 15.61 2.30
CA GLY A 742 -27.77 14.42 1.61
C GLY A 742 -26.65 14.70 0.62
N THR A 743 -26.13 13.64 0.03
CA THR A 743 -25.05 13.67 -0.97
C THR A 743 -25.63 13.81 -2.39
N TYR A 744 -25.03 14.69 -3.19
CA TYR A 744 -25.39 14.94 -4.58
C TYR A 744 -24.14 14.98 -5.47
N THR A 745 -24.32 14.80 -6.77
CA THR A 745 -23.26 14.98 -7.77
C THR A 745 -23.58 16.16 -8.66
N ILE A 746 -22.59 17.01 -8.94
CA ILE A 746 -22.68 18.07 -9.95
C ILE A 746 -21.66 17.76 -11.03
N ASN A 747 -22.13 17.64 -12.27
CA ASN A 747 -21.28 17.38 -13.42
C ASN A 747 -20.70 18.69 -13.96
N GLY A 748 -19.57 18.61 -14.66
CA GLY A 748 -18.97 19.73 -15.38
C GLY A 748 -18.05 19.27 -16.50
N THR A 749 -17.49 20.22 -17.22
CA THR A 749 -16.40 20.00 -18.17
C THR A 749 -15.28 21.02 -17.94
N LEU A 750 -14.05 20.73 -18.38
CA LEU A 750 -12.95 21.68 -18.17
C LEU A 750 -13.21 22.99 -18.94
N ALA A 751 -12.69 24.10 -18.41
CA ALA A 751 -12.85 25.41 -19.05
C ALA A 751 -12.11 25.52 -20.40
N ASP A 752 -11.00 24.77 -20.54
CA ASP A 752 -10.15 24.69 -21.72
C ASP A 752 -10.37 23.42 -22.56
N ASP A 753 -10.99 22.37 -22.01
CA ASP A 753 -11.47 21.20 -22.77
C ASP A 753 -12.91 20.82 -22.39
N ALA A 754 -13.85 21.21 -23.26
CA ALA A 754 -15.27 20.91 -23.10
C ALA A 754 -15.65 19.45 -23.42
N SER A 755 -14.73 18.62 -23.91
CA SER A 755 -14.93 17.18 -24.13
C SER A 755 -14.63 16.35 -22.87
N PHE A 756 -13.63 16.77 -22.08
CA PHE A 756 -13.27 16.14 -20.82
C PHE A 756 -14.31 16.44 -19.73
N LYS A 757 -14.83 15.39 -19.10
CA LYS A 757 -15.92 15.47 -18.11
C LYS A 757 -15.39 15.26 -16.70
N VAL A 758 -15.86 16.09 -15.78
CA VAL A 758 -15.54 16.02 -14.36
C VAL A 758 -16.83 16.03 -13.53
N ALA A 759 -16.73 15.57 -12.29
CA ALA A 759 -17.80 15.63 -11.31
C ALA A 759 -17.26 16.06 -9.95
N VAL A 760 -18.10 16.73 -9.16
CA VAL A 760 -17.87 17.01 -7.74
C VAL A 760 -19.02 16.44 -6.91
N THR A 761 -18.65 15.80 -5.81
CA THR A 761 -19.58 15.33 -4.77
C THR A 761 -19.90 16.50 -3.84
N VAL A 762 -21.18 16.81 -3.66
CA VAL A 762 -21.66 17.91 -2.81
C VAL A 762 -22.53 17.35 -1.70
N ASN A 763 -22.03 17.39 -0.46
CA ASN A 763 -22.78 17.02 0.73
C ASN A 763 -23.54 18.23 1.26
N VAL A 764 -24.87 18.23 1.11
CA VAL A 764 -25.72 19.19 1.80
C VAL A 764 -25.86 18.75 3.26
N ILE A 765 -25.22 19.48 4.16
CA ILE A 765 -25.23 19.23 5.61
C ILE A 765 -26.13 20.23 6.35
N PRO A 766 -26.72 19.87 7.50
CA PRO A 766 -27.45 20.82 8.31
C PRO A 766 -26.53 21.87 8.97
N VAL A 767 -27.04 23.08 9.18
CA VAL A 767 -26.39 24.08 10.05
C VAL A 767 -26.30 23.51 11.46
N ASN A 768 -25.08 23.28 11.93
CA ASN A 768 -24.84 22.59 13.20
C ASN A 768 -24.90 23.56 14.39
N LEU A 769 -25.61 23.17 15.45
CA LEU A 769 -25.79 23.97 16.67
C LEU A 769 -24.85 23.54 17.82
N LEU A 770 -24.02 22.53 17.61
CA LEU A 770 -23.00 22.08 18.55
C LEU A 770 -21.72 22.92 18.43
N ALA A 771 -21.17 23.33 19.57
CA ALA A 771 -19.94 24.15 19.63
C ALA A 771 -18.63 23.35 19.49
N ASP A 772 -18.73 22.02 19.46
CA ASP A 772 -17.60 21.07 19.42
C ASP A 772 -18.03 19.76 18.75
N PRO A 773 -18.47 19.77 17.48
CA PRO A 773 -19.12 18.63 16.85
C PRO A 773 -18.19 17.43 16.64
N SER A 774 -16.95 17.69 16.22
CA SER A 774 -15.89 16.69 15.99
C SER A 774 -14.81 16.69 17.09
N PHE A 775 -15.19 17.08 18.31
CA PHE A 775 -14.31 17.01 19.51
C PHE A 775 -12.97 17.79 19.41
N GLU A 776 -12.83 18.66 18.41
CA GLU A 776 -11.57 19.31 18.02
C GLU A 776 -11.08 20.45 18.93
N ASN A 777 -11.88 20.91 19.89
CA ASN A 777 -11.45 22.03 20.74
C ASN A 777 -10.30 21.65 21.71
N GLU A 778 -9.57 22.66 22.22
CA GLU A 778 -8.55 22.44 23.27
C GLU A 778 -9.18 22.03 24.61
N GLU A 779 -10.35 22.58 24.91
CA GLU A 779 -11.25 22.15 25.98
C GLU A 779 -12.58 21.78 25.33
N SER A 780 -12.92 20.49 25.31
CA SER A 780 -14.11 19.97 24.64
C SER A 780 -15.40 20.40 25.35
N ALA A 781 -16.47 20.65 24.58
CA ALA A 781 -17.80 20.87 25.13
C ALA A 781 -18.45 19.58 25.66
N TRP A 782 -17.90 18.41 25.30
CA TRP A 782 -18.42 17.10 25.70
C TRP A 782 -17.81 16.64 27.03
N LYS A 783 -18.70 16.46 28.01
CA LYS A 783 -18.39 15.85 29.30
C LYS A 783 -18.58 14.33 29.22
N ILE A 784 -17.45 13.62 29.27
CA ILE A 784 -17.40 12.14 29.30
C ILE A 784 -17.52 11.64 30.73
N THR A 785 -18.23 10.53 30.90
CA THR A 785 -18.46 9.81 32.17
C THR A 785 -18.48 8.30 31.91
N GLY A 786 -18.17 7.49 32.94
CA GLY A 786 -17.95 6.06 32.80
C GLY A 786 -16.48 5.71 32.55
N GLU A 787 -16.22 4.52 32.02
CA GLU A 787 -14.88 4.00 31.69
C GLU A 787 -14.86 3.45 30.25
N GLY A 788 -13.66 3.25 29.68
CA GLY A 788 -13.49 2.72 28.32
C GLY A 788 -13.68 3.71 27.16
N ALA A 789 -13.84 5.02 27.40
CA ALA A 789 -13.95 6.03 26.34
C ALA A 789 -13.17 7.32 26.63
N GLY A 790 -12.73 8.02 25.58
CA GLY A 790 -12.02 9.29 25.68
C GLY A 790 -11.80 9.97 24.34
N ILE A 791 -11.63 11.30 24.35
CA ILE A 791 -11.23 12.03 23.14
C ILE A 791 -9.74 11.80 22.90
N THR A 792 -9.42 11.13 21.81
CA THR A 792 -8.05 10.80 21.37
C THR A 792 -7.89 11.15 19.89
N GLY A 793 -6.66 11.06 19.37
CA GLY A 793 -6.39 11.13 17.93
C GLY A 793 -6.26 9.74 17.32
N GLU A 794 -6.94 8.75 17.91
CA GLU A 794 -7.12 7.42 17.33
C GLU A 794 -8.43 7.48 16.52
N ASP A 795 -8.30 7.18 15.24
CA ASP A 795 -9.40 6.78 14.37
C ASP A 795 -10.57 7.79 14.16
N PRO A 796 -10.31 9.11 13.99
CA PRO A 796 -11.36 10.11 13.73
C PRO A 796 -11.96 9.98 12.33
N LYS A 797 -13.16 10.55 12.15
CA LYS A 797 -13.80 10.76 10.84
C LYS A 797 -13.33 12.05 10.18
N SER A 798 -13.18 13.12 10.96
CA SER A 798 -12.71 14.42 10.49
C SER A 798 -11.61 15.00 11.40
N GLY A 799 -10.79 15.90 10.86
CA GLY A 799 -9.76 16.58 11.64
C GLY A 799 -8.63 15.68 12.16
N SER A 800 -8.51 15.57 13.48
CA SER A 800 -7.37 15.03 14.23
C SER A 800 -7.74 14.34 15.55
N LYS A 801 -9.02 14.32 15.92
CA LYS A 801 -9.56 13.74 17.16
C LYS A 801 -10.96 13.17 16.96
N GLY A 802 -11.29 12.12 17.70
CA GLY A 802 -12.63 11.61 17.86
C GLY A 802 -12.86 11.08 19.28
N LEU A 803 -14.10 10.76 19.61
CA LEU A 803 -14.45 10.05 20.84
C LEU A 803 -14.22 8.54 20.64
N HIS A 804 -12.96 8.11 20.79
CA HIS A 804 -12.57 6.70 20.72
C HIS A 804 -12.96 5.94 21.99
N PHE A 805 -13.30 4.66 21.84
CA PHE A 805 -13.71 3.77 22.93
C PHE A 805 -13.26 2.32 22.74
N TRP A 806 -12.78 1.71 23.82
CA TRP A 806 -12.42 0.29 23.96
C TRP A 806 -12.14 -0.04 25.43
N ASN A 807 -12.35 -1.31 25.85
CA ASN A 807 -11.91 -1.78 27.16
C ASN A 807 -11.61 -3.30 27.22
N ASP A 808 -10.79 -3.73 28.18
CA ASP A 808 -10.46 -5.16 28.45
C ASP A 808 -11.40 -5.86 29.45
N ALA A 809 -12.62 -5.32 29.59
CA ALA A 809 -13.77 -5.88 30.33
C ALA A 809 -15.05 -5.11 29.92
N ASP A 810 -16.24 -5.72 30.08
CA ASP A 810 -17.54 -5.07 29.82
C ASP A 810 -17.63 -3.67 30.46
N TYR A 811 -18.07 -2.69 29.67
CA TYR A 811 -17.94 -1.28 30.03
C TYR A 811 -19.13 -0.43 29.59
N LYS A 812 -19.30 0.71 30.27
CA LYS A 812 -20.37 1.68 30.00
C LYS A 812 -19.81 3.08 30.07
N PHE A 813 -20.17 3.92 29.10
CA PHE A 813 -19.82 5.33 29.07
C PHE A 813 -21.00 6.19 28.60
N SER A 814 -20.92 7.48 28.92
CA SER A 814 -21.73 8.50 28.28
C SER A 814 -20.92 9.76 28.05
N ALA A 815 -20.99 10.29 26.83
CA ALA A 815 -20.47 11.61 26.48
C ALA A 815 -21.66 12.55 26.31
N SER A 816 -21.65 13.68 27.02
CA SER A 816 -22.80 14.57 27.16
C SER A 816 -22.45 16.04 26.93
N THR A 817 -23.33 16.79 26.30
CA THR A 817 -23.25 18.23 26.08
C THR A 817 -24.63 18.88 26.27
N THR A 818 -24.73 20.20 26.21
CA THR A 818 -26.00 20.92 26.33
C THR A 818 -25.99 22.16 25.46
N VAL A 819 -26.96 22.28 24.57
CA VAL A 819 -27.08 23.38 23.60
C VAL A 819 -28.28 24.25 23.96
N THR A 820 -28.13 25.57 23.87
CA THR A 820 -29.25 26.53 23.98
C THR A 820 -29.78 26.84 22.58
N VAL A 821 -31.06 26.59 22.33
CA VAL A 821 -31.70 26.79 21.02
C VAL A 821 -32.65 27.99 21.01
N ALA A 822 -32.54 28.84 19.99
CA ALA A 822 -33.23 30.13 19.96
C ALA A 822 -34.66 30.09 19.35
N LYS A 823 -35.13 28.93 18.87
CA LYS A 823 -36.37 28.80 18.08
C LYS A 823 -37.26 27.69 18.63
N ALA A 824 -38.56 27.83 18.37
CA ALA A 824 -39.52 26.76 18.56
C ALA A 824 -39.60 25.91 17.29
N GLY A 825 -39.78 24.60 17.41
CA GLY A 825 -39.78 23.69 16.26
C GLY A 825 -39.54 22.23 16.60
N THR A 826 -39.26 21.43 15.57
CA THR A 826 -38.70 20.08 15.70
C THR A 826 -37.22 20.13 15.35
N TYR A 827 -36.40 19.55 16.22
CA TYR A 827 -34.96 19.39 16.06
C TYR A 827 -34.60 17.92 15.84
N SER A 828 -33.48 17.67 15.17
CA SER A 828 -32.88 16.35 15.02
C SER A 828 -31.45 16.37 15.53
N ALA A 829 -30.97 15.21 15.96
CA ALA A 829 -29.58 15.00 16.32
C ALA A 829 -29.06 13.71 15.72
N PHE A 830 -27.80 13.69 15.29
CA PHE A 830 -27.10 12.46 14.95
C PHE A 830 -25.63 12.52 15.36
N VAL A 831 -24.99 11.35 15.43
CA VAL A 831 -23.53 11.21 15.50
C VAL A 831 -23.08 10.18 14.48
N TRP A 832 -21.87 10.33 13.94
CA TRP A 832 -21.24 9.27 13.16
C TRP A 832 -20.49 8.32 14.10
N VAL A 833 -20.49 7.03 13.78
CA VAL A 833 -19.72 6.00 14.49
C VAL A 833 -19.12 4.96 13.54
N GLN A 834 -17.90 4.53 13.82
CA GLN A 834 -17.32 3.28 13.32
C GLN A 834 -16.93 2.38 14.51
N GLY A 835 -16.69 1.09 14.27
CA GLY A 835 -16.21 0.18 15.31
C GLY A 835 -16.47 -1.29 15.04
N GLU A 836 -16.16 -2.11 16.03
CA GLU A 836 -16.24 -3.57 16.03
C GLU A 836 -17.52 -4.15 15.39
N TYR A 837 -17.38 -5.08 14.45
CA TYR A 837 -18.49 -5.57 13.63
C TYR A 837 -19.62 -6.22 14.46
N GLY A 838 -20.84 -5.71 14.31
CA GLY A 838 -22.03 -6.13 15.06
C GLY A 838 -22.11 -5.59 16.49
N ALA A 839 -21.08 -4.93 17.02
CA ALA A 839 -21.11 -4.38 18.37
C ALA A 839 -21.98 -3.11 18.46
N GLY A 840 -22.56 -2.87 19.63
CA GLY A 840 -23.61 -1.88 19.88
C GLY A 840 -25.02 -2.48 19.96
N THR A 841 -25.20 -3.73 19.48
CA THR A 841 -26.45 -4.50 19.56
C THR A 841 -26.25 -6.00 19.82
N ARG A 842 -25.07 -6.44 20.29
CA ARG A 842 -24.87 -7.82 20.78
C ARG A 842 -25.67 -8.01 22.08
N ASP A 843 -25.81 -9.26 22.56
CA ASP A 843 -26.50 -9.50 23.83
C ASP A 843 -25.82 -8.74 24.99
N GLY A 844 -26.62 -8.08 25.82
CA GLY A 844 -26.18 -7.14 26.87
C GLY A 844 -25.77 -5.73 26.42
N GLU A 845 -25.57 -5.49 25.11
CA GLU A 845 -25.09 -4.21 24.59
C GLU A 845 -26.20 -3.20 24.23
N SER A 846 -25.82 -1.93 24.16
CA SER A 846 -26.62 -0.86 23.54
C SER A 846 -25.72 0.32 23.20
N LEU A 847 -25.74 0.81 21.96
CA LEU A 847 -25.10 2.07 21.57
C LEU A 847 -26.12 3.01 20.90
N LYS A 848 -26.42 4.12 21.58
CA LYS A 848 -27.54 5.01 21.24
C LYS A 848 -27.23 6.47 21.57
N ILE A 849 -27.97 7.41 21.00
CA ILE A 849 -28.04 8.79 21.49
C ILE A 849 -29.34 9.06 22.26
N LYS A 850 -29.27 10.05 23.15
CA LYS A 850 -30.37 10.58 23.95
C LYS A 850 -30.39 12.10 23.88
N ALA A 851 -31.57 12.66 23.65
CA ALA A 851 -31.87 14.07 23.86
C ALA A 851 -32.84 14.23 25.04
N VAL A 852 -32.80 15.37 25.71
CA VAL A 852 -33.77 15.73 26.77
C VAL A 852 -34.40 17.07 26.41
N THR A 853 -35.73 17.17 26.43
CA THR A 853 -36.44 18.45 26.25
C THR A 853 -36.52 19.21 27.57
N ALA A 854 -36.78 20.53 27.54
CA ALA A 854 -36.65 21.38 28.72
C ALA A 854 -37.73 21.18 29.81
N ASP A 855 -38.75 20.36 29.53
CA ASP A 855 -39.72 19.82 30.50
C ASP A 855 -39.25 18.52 31.18
N GLY A 856 -38.08 17.98 30.81
CA GLY A 856 -37.47 16.79 31.38
C GLY A 856 -37.83 15.47 30.68
N LYS A 857 -38.54 15.50 29.54
CA LYS A 857 -38.79 14.28 28.76
C LYS A 857 -37.52 13.82 28.04
N GLU A 858 -37.09 12.59 28.30
CA GLU A 858 -36.02 11.93 27.56
C GLU A 858 -36.54 11.34 26.23
N ILE A 859 -35.70 11.38 25.19
CA ILE A 859 -35.95 10.83 23.85
C ILE A 859 -34.67 10.10 23.42
N PHE A 860 -34.79 8.87 22.95
CA PHE A 860 -33.67 8.02 22.56
C PHE A 860 -33.75 7.66 21.07
N SER A 861 -32.60 7.37 20.46
CA SER A 861 -32.53 6.57 19.24
C SER A 861 -32.75 5.08 19.55
N GLU A 862 -32.93 4.28 18.50
CA GLU A 862 -32.65 2.85 18.57
C GLU A 862 -31.13 2.61 18.78
N SER A 863 -30.73 1.37 19.08
CA SER A 863 -29.31 1.00 19.18
C SER A 863 -28.80 0.49 17.84
N VAL A 864 -27.54 0.80 17.49
CA VAL A 864 -26.98 0.55 16.15
C VAL A 864 -25.77 -0.38 16.21
N ALA A 865 -25.75 -1.38 15.33
CA ALA A 865 -24.61 -2.25 15.05
C ALA A 865 -23.54 -1.51 14.22
N MET A 866 -22.30 -1.51 14.67
CA MET A 866 -21.14 -0.99 13.93
C MET A 866 -20.65 -2.02 12.89
N ASP A 867 -20.01 -1.58 11.80
CA ASP A 867 -19.70 -2.44 10.62
C ASP A 867 -18.20 -2.66 10.35
N GLY A 868 -17.34 -2.36 11.31
CA GLY A 868 -15.88 -2.50 11.19
C GLY A 868 -15.14 -1.20 10.82
N TRP A 869 -13.88 -1.37 10.39
CA TRP A 869 -12.96 -0.28 10.12
C TRP A 869 -13.39 0.60 8.94
N VAL A 870 -13.36 1.93 9.15
CA VAL A 870 -13.85 3.01 8.28
C VAL A 870 -15.29 2.87 7.76
N LYS A 871 -16.08 1.90 8.26
CA LYS A 871 -17.50 1.72 7.92
C LYS A 871 -18.38 2.60 8.82
N TRP A 872 -18.29 3.92 8.59
CA TRP A 872 -19.02 4.93 9.35
C TRP A 872 -20.54 4.85 9.13
N LYS A 873 -21.32 4.83 10.21
CA LYS A 873 -22.79 4.89 10.26
C LYS A 873 -23.28 6.08 11.07
N GLN A 874 -24.51 6.52 10.83
CA GLN A 874 -25.20 7.48 11.70
C GLN A 874 -26.05 6.77 12.76
N ILE A 875 -26.02 7.28 13.98
CA ILE A 875 -27.06 7.04 15.01
C ILE A 875 -27.88 8.32 15.13
N LYS A 876 -29.21 8.27 14.94
CA LYS A 876 -30.07 9.46 14.79
C LYS A 876 -31.29 9.48 15.71
N ILE A 877 -31.71 10.69 16.10
CA ILE A 877 -33.04 11.04 16.62
C ILE A 877 -33.68 12.04 15.64
N ASP A 878 -34.79 11.65 15.00
CA ASP A 878 -35.51 12.44 13.98
C ASP A 878 -36.55 13.43 14.54
N SER A 879 -36.80 13.45 15.85
CA SER A 879 -37.82 14.33 16.43
C SER A 879 -37.59 14.67 17.90
N ILE A 880 -37.03 15.85 18.14
CA ILE A 880 -36.85 16.50 19.44
C ILE A 880 -37.74 17.76 19.45
N PRO A 881 -38.93 17.73 20.07
CA PRO A 881 -39.89 18.83 20.00
C PRO A 881 -39.56 19.94 21.00
N VAL A 882 -39.40 21.16 20.51
CA VAL A 882 -39.25 22.39 21.31
C VAL A 882 -40.47 23.29 21.05
N PRO A 883 -41.59 23.13 21.79
CA PRO A 883 -42.78 23.94 21.59
C PRO A 883 -42.57 25.39 22.02
N LEU A 884 -43.36 26.30 21.43
CA LEU A 884 -43.30 27.75 21.68
C LEU A 884 -43.46 28.10 23.17
N SER A 885 -44.17 27.28 23.95
CA SER A 885 -44.29 27.42 25.41
C SER A 885 -42.95 27.32 26.15
N MET A 886 -42.03 26.46 25.72
CA MET A 886 -40.69 26.35 26.32
C MET A 886 -39.84 27.60 26.02
N VAL A 887 -39.87 28.06 24.76
CA VAL A 887 -39.14 29.27 24.34
C VAL A 887 -39.67 30.52 25.07
N ASN A 888 -40.99 30.67 25.17
CA ASN A 888 -41.63 31.77 25.90
C ASN A 888 -41.35 31.73 27.42
N ALA A 889 -41.07 30.55 27.98
CA ALA A 889 -40.66 30.39 29.38
C ALA A 889 -39.16 30.63 29.62
N GLY A 890 -38.36 30.86 28.57
CA GLY A 890 -36.89 30.94 28.65
C GLY A 890 -36.21 29.58 28.88
N SER A 891 -36.95 28.48 28.77
CA SER A 891 -36.48 27.11 28.98
C SER A 891 -36.00 26.51 27.65
N THR A 892 -34.84 26.96 27.18
CA THR A 892 -34.38 26.78 25.78
C THR A 892 -33.22 25.80 25.60
N THR A 893 -32.90 24.97 26.60
CA THR A 893 -31.78 24.01 26.53
C THR A 893 -32.19 22.62 26.07
N ILE A 894 -31.39 22.01 25.19
CA ILE A 894 -31.41 20.59 24.85
C ILE A 894 -30.09 19.95 25.35
N PRO A 895 -30.11 19.21 26.47
CA PRO A 895 -29.08 18.24 26.77
C PRO A 895 -29.07 17.11 25.74
N LEU A 896 -27.90 16.79 25.20
CA LEU A 896 -27.66 15.72 24.23
C LEU A 896 -26.54 14.82 24.75
N SER A 897 -26.69 13.50 24.66
CA SER A 897 -25.65 12.56 25.08
C SER A 897 -25.65 11.28 24.25
N VAL A 898 -24.45 10.79 23.91
CA VAL A 898 -24.29 9.37 23.54
C VAL A 898 -24.30 8.54 24.83
N GLU A 899 -24.96 7.40 24.82
CA GLU A 899 -24.94 6.39 25.89
C GLU A 899 -24.53 5.05 25.30
N ALA A 900 -23.54 4.41 25.91
CA ALA A 900 -22.99 3.13 25.46
C ALA A 900 -22.93 2.12 26.62
N ALA A 901 -23.28 0.88 26.30
CA ALA A 901 -22.95 -0.32 27.05
C ALA A 901 -22.42 -1.35 26.05
N LEU A 902 -21.21 -1.83 26.25
CA LEU A 902 -20.47 -2.65 25.31
C LEU A 902 -19.72 -3.76 26.05
N ASN A 903 -19.61 -4.93 25.43
CA ASN A 903 -18.95 -6.09 26.01
C ASN A 903 -17.41 -5.98 25.87
N GLU A 904 -16.67 -6.84 26.57
CA GLU A 904 -15.20 -6.84 26.51
C GLU A 904 -14.66 -6.93 25.07
N GLY A 905 -13.59 -6.20 24.77
CA GLY A 905 -12.94 -6.23 23.46
C GLY A 905 -13.60 -5.38 22.37
N ALA A 906 -14.88 -5.01 22.50
CA ALA A 906 -15.54 -4.10 21.55
C ALA A 906 -14.84 -2.74 21.52
N TRP A 907 -14.55 -2.23 20.32
CA TRP A 907 -13.90 -0.94 20.06
C TRP A 907 -14.73 -0.09 19.09
N GLY A 908 -14.44 1.21 19.02
CA GLY A 908 -14.97 2.10 18.00
C GLY A 908 -14.60 3.56 18.22
N THR A 909 -15.05 4.44 17.32
CA THR A 909 -14.91 5.90 17.46
C THR A 909 -16.21 6.57 17.05
N ILE A 910 -16.69 7.50 17.88
CA ILE A 910 -17.76 8.45 17.56
C ILE A 910 -17.12 9.77 17.12
N ASP A 911 -17.66 10.37 16.06
CA ASP A 911 -17.21 11.66 15.55
C ASP A 911 -18.36 12.43 14.86
N ASP A 912 -18.08 13.65 14.38
CA ASP A 912 -18.96 14.49 13.55
C ASP A 912 -20.41 14.51 14.07
N ALA A 913 -20.59 14.96 15.32
CA ALA A 913 -21.90 15.08 15.96
C ALA A 913 -22.67 16.30 15.45
N TYR A 914 -23.99 16.15 15.24
CA TYR A 914 -24.90 17.20 14.80
C TYR A 914 -26.11 17.33 15.73
N LEU A 915 -26.51 18.58 15.99
CA LEU A 915 -27.85 18.97 16.47
C LEU A 915 -28.33 20.13 15.59
N TYR A 916 -29.52 20.03 15.03
CA TYR A 916 -30.03 21.03 14.09
C TYR A 916 -31.56 21.14 14.11
N LEU A 917 -32.09 22.25 13.60
CA LEU A 917 -33.53 22.53 13.52
C LEU A 917 -34.08 21.99 12.19
N ASP A 918 -34.84 20.90 12.19
CA ASP A 918 -35.52 20.41 10.97
C ASP A 918 -36.59 21.39 10.50
N LYS A 919 -37.43 21.85 11.43
CA LYS A 919 -38.65 22.59 11.11
C LYS A 919 -39.04 23.57 12.21
N GLU A 920 -39.00 24.85 11.88
CA GLU A 920 -39.47 25.94 12.75
C GLU A 920 -40.99 25.90 12.93
N ALA A 921 -41.46 26.21 14.14
CA ALA A 921 -42.88 26.31 14.46
C ALA A 921 -43.47 27.64 13.94
N VAL A 922 -44.52 27.56 13.12
CA VAL A 922 -45.17 28.76 12.56
C VAL A 922 -46.02 29.44 13.63
N ASN A 923 -45.73 30.72 13.91
CA ASN A 923 -46.53 31.55 14.81
C ASN A 923 -47.88 31.94 14.17
N THR A 924 -48.90 31.08 14.32
CA THR A 924 -50.28 31.40 13.97
C THR A 924 -50.98 32.11 15.13
N THR A 925 -51.06 33.44 15.08
CA THR A 925 -51.78 34.24 16.08
C THR A 925 -53.27 33.88 16.11
N PRO A 926 -53.84 33.42 17.25
CA PRO A 926 -55.26 33.11 17.33
C PRO A 926 -56.10 34.39 17.40
N GLY A 927 -56.49 34.96 16.26
CA GLY A 927 -57.32 36.19 16.30
C GLY A 927 -57.46 37.04 15.04
N ASN A 928 -57.67 36.47 13.85
CA ASN A 928 -58.35 37.19 12.76
C ASN A 928 -59.00 36.19 11.78
N PRO A 929 -60.30 36.28 11.46
CA PRO A 929 -60.91 35.40 10.47
C PRO A 929 -60.39 35.71 9.05
N ALA A 930 -60.28 34.67 8.22
CA ALA A 930 -59.88 34.82 6.82
C ALA A 930 -60.92 35.62 6.01
N PRO A 931 -60.50 36.45 5.03
CA PRO A 931 -61.44 37.13 4.14
C PRO A 931 -62.23 36.13 3.28
N ASN A 932 -63.54 36.33 3.22
CA ASN A 932 -64.48 35.38 2.64
C ASN A 932 -64.41 35.36 1.11
N VAL A 933 -64.21 34.19 0.50
CA VAL A 933 -64.27 33.94 -0.94
C VAL A 933 -65.17 32.71 -1.17
N PRO A 934 -66.17 32.77 -2.08
CA PRO A 934 -67.36 31.93 -1.95
C PRO A 934 -67.20 30.49 -2.46
N VAL A 935 -67.92 29.57 -1.80
CA VAL A 935 -68.09 28.17 -2.20
C VAL A 935 -69.09 28.06 -3.37
N VAL A 936 -68.74 27.27 -4.39
CA VAL A 936 -69.68 26.73 -5.39
C VAL A 936 -70.06 25.31 -4.99
N ASN A 937 -71.33 24.94 -5.16
CA ASN A 937 -71.96 23.83 -4.44
C ASN A 937 -72.24 22.58 -5.30
N THR A 938 -72.20 21.42 -4.63
CA THR A 938 -72.97 20.17 -4.90
C THR A 938 -72.70 19.37 -6.20
N PRO A 939 -73.12 18.08 -6.31
CA PRO A 939 -73.77 17.20 -5.31
C PRO A 939 -73.08 15.83 -5.06
N ALA A 940 -73.61 15.09 -4.07
CA ALA A 940 -73.53 13.62 -3.94
C ALA A 940 -74.99 13.05 -3.99
N PRO A 941 -75.27 11.75 -4.25
CA PRO A 941 -74.91 10.60 -3.39
C PRO A 941 -74.40 9.38 -4.25
N SER A 942 -74.57 8.06 -4.02
CA SER A 942 -75.39 7.26 -3.06
C SER A 942 -74.94 5.78 -2.92
N ASP A 943 -75.45 5.13 -1.86
CA ASP A 943 -75.82 3.71 -1.65
C ASP A 943 -74.88 2.50 -1.95
N THR A 944 -74.40 1.87 -0.86
CA THR A 944 -74.68 0.49 -0.37
C THR A 944 -75.24 -0.57 -1.37
N PRO A 945 -74.84 -1.87 -1.36
CA PRO A 945 -74.54 -2.68 -0.16
C PRO A 945 -73.42 -3.75 -0.24
N ALA A 946 -73.29 -4.57 0.83
CA ALA A 946 -72.32 -5.66 0.98
C ALA A 946 -72.97 -7.07 0.98
N PRO A 947 -72.18 -8.10 0.62
CA PRO A 947 -72.08 -9.38 1.37
C PRO A 947 -70.61 -9.84 1.50
N SER A 948 -70.17 -10.90 2.19
CA SER A 948 -70.55 -11.69 3.38
C SER A 948 -69.53 -12.84 3.43
N ASP A 949 -68.81 -12.99 4.54
CA ASP A 949 -68.26 -14.24 5.13
C ASP A 949 -67.31 -15.22 4.38
N THR A 950 -66.09 -15.36 4.96
CA THR A 950 -65.46 -16.66 5.36
C THR A 950 -64.79 -17.55 4.29
N PRO A 951 -63.73 -18.36 4.59
CA PRO A 951 -62.88 -18.47 5.79
C PRO A 951 -61.39 -18.10 5.57
N ALA A 952 -60.59 -18.15 6.64
CA ALA A 952 -59.12 -18.17 6.58
C ALA A 952 -58.55 -19.59 6.34
N PRO A 953 -57.34 -19.73 5.77
CA PRO A 953 -56.52 -20.93 5.93
C PRO A 953 -56.06 -21.06 7.39
N GLY A 954 -56.18 -22.25 7.98
CA GLY A 954 -55.86 -22.50 9.39
C GLY A 954 -54.44 -23.02 9.66
N ASP A 955 -54.09 -23.02 10.94
CA ASP A 955 -52.84 -23.53 11.50
C ASP A 955 -52.65 -25.06 11.39
N THR A 956 -51.48 -25.52 11.85
CA THR A 956 -51.02 -26.89 12.17
C THR A 956 -50.69 -27.85 11.02
N PRO A 957 -49.76 -28.82 11.25
CA PRO A 957 -48.92 -29.06 12.43
C PRO A 957 -47.41 -29.08 12.16
N ALA A 958 -46.61 -28.87 13.21
CA ALA A 958 -45.20 -29.23 13.23
C ALA A 958 -45.03 -30.77 13.36
N PRO A 959 -43.93 -31.36 12.86
CA PRO A 959 -43.57 -32.74 13.19
C PRO A 959 -43.22 -32.87 14.69
N SER A 960 -43.78 -33.88 15.36
CA SER A 960 -43.46 -34.21 16.76
C SER A 960 -42.33 -35.24 16.84
N ASP A 961 -41.54 -35.19 17.91
CA ASP A 961 -40.48 -36.14 18.22
C ASP A 961 -40.98 -37.58 18.49
N THR A 962 -40.04 -38.53 18.33
CA THR A 962 -40.03 -39.91 18.89
C THR A 962 -41.07 -40.92 18.33
N PRO A 963 -40.80 -42.26 18.36
CA PRO A 963 -39.94 -42.99 19.30
C PRO A 963 -38.73 -43.74 18.72
N ALA A 964 -37.72 -43.93 19.57
CA ALA A 964 -36.63 -44.89 19.35
C ALA A 964 -36.99 -46.29 19.89
N PRO A 965 -36.53 -47.38 19.25
CA PRO A 965 -36.64 -48.73 19.80
C PRO A 965 -35.31 -49.27 20.39
N GLY A 966 -35.31 -49.58 21.68
CA GLY A 966 -34.61 -50.74 22.26
C GLY A 966 -33.07 -50.73 22.36
N SER A 967 -32.55 -50.44 23.56
CA SER A 967 -31.15 -50.74 23.94
C SER A 967 -31.03 -52.04 24.74
N THR A 968 -30.29 -53.03 24.25
CA THR A 968 -29.67 -54.17 24.98
C THR A 968 -28.63 -54.81 24.06
N GLU A 969 -27.47 -55.32 24.49
CA GLU A 969 -27.01 -55.72 25.83
C GLU A 969 -25.58 -55.23 26.17
N LYS A 970 -25.21 -55.27 27.47
CA LYS A 970 -23.83 -55.29 27.97
C LYS A 970 -23.76 -55.96 29.35
N PRO A 971 -23.06 -57.10 29.48
CA PRO A 971 -21.91 -57.21 30.40
C PRO A 971 -20.70 -57.96 29.75
N SER A 972 -19.42 -57.59 29.95
CA SER A 972 -18.58 -57.70 31.17
C SER A 972 -18.11 -59.16 31.46
N PRO A 973 -16.93 -59.46 32.07
CA PRO A 973 -15.90 -58.58 32.64
C PRO A 973 -14.40 -58.91 32.28
N THR A 974 -13.52 -58.09 32.86
CA THR A 974 -12.08 -58.28 33.24
C THR A 974 -11.78 -59.58 34.06
N PRO A 975 -10.53 -59.95 34.50
CA PRO A 975 -9.33 -59.11 34.75
C PRO A 975 -7.89 -59.67 34.52
N GLY A 976 -6.91 -58.75 34.62
CA GLY A 976 -5.61 -58.97 35.29
C GLY A 976 -4.43 -59.39 34.41
N ALA A 977 -3.16 -59.14 34.78
CA ALA A 977 -2.54 -58.34 35.86
C ALA A 977 -1.04 -58.13 35.47
N THR A 978 -0.13 -57.35 36.09
CA THR A 978 0.05 -56.61 37.37
C THR A 978 1.16 -55.54 37.07
N GLN A 979 1.67 -54.57 37.87
CA GLN A 979 1.73 -54.26 39.31
C GLN A 979 1.62 -52.74 39.59
N LYS A 980 1.78 -52.35 40.86
CA LYS A 980 1.90 -51.00 41.48
C LYS A 980 2.58 -51.23 42.86
N PRO A 981 3.28 -50.28 43.56
CA PRO A 981 3.56 -48.85 43.29
C PRO A 981 5.05 -48.47 43.28
N ASP A 982 5.39 -47.20 43.03
CA ASP A 982 5.91 -46.30 44.08
C ASP A 982 5.75 -44.80 43.70
N ALA A 983 6.20 -43.86 44.54
CA ALA A 983 5.85 -42.43 44.44
C ALA A 983 7.03 -41.47 44.13
N GLU A 984 6.76 -40.49 43.25
CA GLU A 984 7.60 -39.32 42.88
C GLU A 984 8.97 -39.63 42.22
N PRO A 985 9.48 -38.79 41.28
CA PRO A 985 9.54 -37.32 41.40
C PRO A 985 8.75 -36.51 40.34
N THR A 986 8.56 -35.23 40.65
CA THR A 986 7.88 -34.23 39.81
C THR A 986 8.71 -33.82 38.57
N PRO A 987 8.16 -33.87 37.34
CA PRO A 987 8.75 -33.21 36.18
C PRO A 987 8.63 -31.68 36.30
N SER A 988 9.72 -30.94 36.09
CA SER A 988 9.77 -29.52 36.44
C SER A 988 8.96 -28.61 35.50
N THR A 989 7.97 -27.89 36.03
CA THR A 989 7.33 -26.78 35.30
C THR A 989 8.35 -25.68 35.00
N SER A 990 8.50 -25.30 33.72
CA SER A 990 9.41 -24.25 33.30
C SER A 990 8.93 -22.86 33.74
N SER A 991 9.36 -22.46 34.94
CA SER A 991 9.04 -21.14 35.49
C SER A 991 9.73 -20.04 34.66
N VAL A 992 8.92 -19.18 34.03
CA VAL A 992 9.45 -18.07 33.21
C VAL A 992 10.12 -17.06 34.12
N LYS A 993 11.45 -17.15 34.21
CA LYS A 993 12.30 -16.35 35.09
C LYS A 993 12.06 -14.86 34.82
N LYS A 994 11.78 -14.09 35.88
CA LYS A 994 11.52 -12.64 35.79
C LYS A 994 12.73 -11.92 35.15
N PRO A 995 12.51 -10.90 34.29
CA PRO A 995 13.59 -10.18 33.62
C PRO A 995 14.63 -9.56 34.56
N GLY A 996 15.84 -9.38 34.03
CA GLY A 996 16.94 -8.69 34.70
C GLY A 996 16.67 -7.21 35.00
N LYS A 997 17.49 -6.64 35.88
CA LYS A 997 17.41 -5.24 36.28
C LYS A 997 17.86 -4.32 35.15
N VAL A 998 17.03 -3.35 34.78
CA VAL A 998 17.34 -2.42 33.68
C VAL A 998 18.42 -1.43 34.09
N SER A 999 19.44 -1.28 33.23
CA SER A 999 20.49 -0.26 33.34
C SER A 999 20.22 0.87 32.35
N VAL A 1000 19.88 2.05 32.87
CA VAL A 1000 19.58 3.26 32.07
C VAL A 1000 20.88 3.94 31.67
N THR A 1001 21.02 4.27 30.38
CA THR A 1001 22.27 4.77 29.77
C THR A 1001 22.28 6.28 29.59
N LYS A 1002 21.17 6.90 29.19
CA LYS A 1002 21.08 8.35 28.99
C LYS A 1002 19.68 8.86 29.35
N ALA A 1003 19.59 10.06 29.93
CA ALA A 1003 18.31 10.73 30.24
C ALA A 1003 18.45 12.24 29.97
N VAL A 1004 18.01 12.67 28.78
CA VAL A 1004 18.27 14.00 28.21
C VAL A 1004 17.05 14.91 28.34
N PRO A 1005 17.11 16.03 29.10
CA PRO A 1005 16.04 17.01 29.17
C PRO A 1005 16.08 18.03 28.03
N ALA A 1006 14.90 18.33 27.49
CA ALA A 1006 14.65 19.41 26.53
C ALA A 1006 13.34 20.15 26.90
N LYS A 1007 12.97 21.20 26.15
CA LYS A 1007 11.82 22.07 26.43
C LYS A 1007 10.55 21.23 26.64
N LYS A 1008 10.01 21.21 27.86
CA LYS A 1008 8.83 20.40 28.26
C LYS A 1008 8.94 18.87 27.94
N LYS A 1009 10.13 18.28 27.76
CA LYS A 1009 10.29 16.83 27.47
C LYS A 1009 11.58 16.20 28.05
N VAL A 1010 11.59 14.89 28.25
CA VAL A 1010 12.81 14.11 28.59
C VAL A 1010 12.88 12.85 27.74
N THR A 1011 13.99 12.64 27.02
CA THR A 1011 14.28 11.41 26.30
C THR A 1011 15.12 10.48 27.17
N ILE A 1012 14.74 9.21 27.29
CA ILE A 1012 15.47 8.23 28.11
C ILE A 1012 15.81 7.01 27.26
N LYS A 1013 17.07 6.54 27.36
CA LYS A 1013 17.60 5.33 26.71
C LYS A 1013 18.17 4.37 27.76
N TRP A 1014 18.11 3.05 27.52
CA TRP A 1014 18.61 2.01 28.42
C TRP A 1014 19.13 0.78 27.66
N LYS A 1015 19.95 -0.06 28.32
CA LYS A 1015 20.44 -1.32 27.71
C LYS A 1015 19.28 -2.34 27.55
N LYS A 1016 19.24 -3.05 26.42
CA LYS A 1016 18.28 -4.15 26.15
C LYS A 1016 18.47 -5.26 27.19
N ILE A 1017 17.37 -5.84 27.68
CA ILE A 1017 17.37 -7.04 28.52
C ILE A 1017 16.95 -8.22 27.65
N ALA A 1018 17.72 -9.32 27.69
CA ALA A 1018 17.50 -10.46 26.81
C ALA A 1018 16.14 -11.16 27.03
N LYS A 1019 15.49 -11.52 25.92
CA LYS A 1019 14.13 -12.10 25.86
C LYS A 1019 13.12 -11.33 26.74
N ALA A 1020 13.05 -9.99 26.61
CA ALA A 1020 12.11 -9.17 27.38
C ALA A 1020 11.13 -8.45 26.43
N ASP A 1021 9.84 -8.67 26.66
CA ASP A 1021 8.74 -8.31 25.74
C ASP A 1021 8.32 -6.83 25.85
N GLY A 1022 9.03 -6.10 26.71
CA GLY A 1022 9.01 -4.64 26.78
C GLY A 1022 9.47 -4.10 28.13
N TYR A 1023 9.34 -2.78 28.25
CA TYR A 1023 9.77 -2.02 29.41
C TYR A 1023 8.65 -1.12 29.93
N GLN A 1024 8.58 -0.98 31.25
CA GLN A 1024 7.74 -0.01 31.94
C GLN A 1024 8.63 1.08 32.54
N ILE A 1025 8.52 2.29 31.98
CA ILE A 1025 9.04 3.52 32.56
C ILE A 1025 8.03 4.03 33.59
N GLN A 1026 8.47 4.38 34.79
CA GLN A 1026 7.65 5.06 35.79
C GLN A 1026 8.29 6.40 36.17
N TYR A 1027 7.50 7.47 36.25
CA TYR A 1027 8.00 8.83 36.51
C TYR A 1027 7.08 9.74 37.33
N SER A 1028 7.68 10.60 38.17
CA SER A 1028 6.98 11.56 39.04
C SER A 1028 7.86 12.76 39.38
N THR A 1029 7.28 13.88 39.82
CA THR A 1029 8.03 14.96 40.47
C THR A 1029 8.47 14.60 41.90
N LYS A 1030 7.93 13.52 42.49
CA LYS A 1030 8.25 13.04 43.85
C LYS A 1030 9.28 11.91 43.82
N LYS A 1031 10.25 11.94 44.75
CA LYS A 1031 11.43 11.03 44.82
C LYS A 1031 11.11 9.58 45.23
N ASP A 1032 9.86 9.34 45.63
CA ASP A 1032 9.27 8.09 46.14
C ASP A 1032 8.41 7.36 45.09
N PHE A 1033 8.12 8.02 43.96
CA PHE A 1033 7.18 7.58 42.92
C PHE A 1033 5.72 7.44 43.40
N LYS A 1034 5.30 8.14 44.46
CA LYS A 1034 3.87 8.24 44.83
C LYS A 1034 3.12 8.98 43.71
N ASN A 1035 2.02 8.37 43.25
CA ASN A 1035 1.21 8.78 42.10
C ASN A 1035 2.02 8.98 40.80
N ALA A 1036 3.05 8.17 40.58
CA ALA A 1036 3.90 8.25 39.40
C ALA A 1036 3.24 7.67 38.14
N LYS A 1037 3.24 8.45 37.06
CA LYS A 1037 2.79 8.03 35.72
C LYS A 1037 3.64 6.85 35.23
N LYS A 1038 3.03 5.95 34.48
CA LYS A 1038 3.65 4.77 33.86
C LYS A 1038 3.54 4.91 32.34
N VAL A 1039 4.56 4.45 31.60
CA VAL A 1039 4.55 4.34 30.13
C VAL A 1039 5.18 2.99 29.77
N PHE A 1040 4.52 2.25 28.89
CA PHE A 1040 5.04 1.01 28.32
C PHE A 1040 5.66 1.27 26.94
N VAL A 1041 6.64 0.45 26.56
CA VAL A 1041 7.37 0.55 25.29
C VAL A 1041 8.13 -0.75 25.01
N LYS A 1042 8.05 -1.28 23.77
CA LYS A 1042 8.79 -2.48 23.33
C LYS A 1042 10.30 -2.17 23.15
N GLY A 1043 10.63 -1.05 22.49
CA GLY A 1043 12.01 -0.59 22.26
C GLY A 1043 12.74 -0.05 23.50
N THR A 1044 14.03 0.26 23.34
CA THR A 1044 15.00 0.65 24.40
C THR A 1044 15.14 2.17 24.63
N SER A 1045 14.25 2.96 24.02
CA SER A 1045 14.24 4.42 24.05
C SER A 1045 12.80 4.94 24.12
N LYS A 1046 12.54 6.04 24.85
CA LYS A 1046 11.25 6.77 24.77
C LYS A 1046 11.43 8.26 25.07
N VAL A 1047 10.72 9.10 24.33
CA VAL A 1047 10.58 10.53 24.60
C VAL A 1047 9.33 10.77 25.44
N ILE A 1048 9.49 11.20 26.69
CA ILE A 1048 8.39 11.62 27.56
C ILE A 1048 8.10 13.11 27.29
N LYS A 1049 7.11 13.38 26.43
CA LYS A 1049 6.61 14.73 26.06
C LYS A 1049 5.66 15.31 27.15
N LYS A 1050 5.16 16.53 26.96
CA LYS A 1050 4.16 17.24 27.81
C LYS A 1050 4.53 17.34 29.32
N LEU A 1051 5.83 17.44 29.67
CA LEU A 1051 6.31 17.65 31.05
C LEU A 1051 6.34 19.14 31.44
N LYS A 1052 6.23 19.47 32.73
CA LYS A 1052 6.35 20.86 33.22
C LYS A 1052 7.83 21.29 33.18
N GLY A 1053 8.15 22.29 32.34
CA GLY A 1053 9.50 22.85 32.19
C GLY A 1053 10.07 23.42 33.50
N LYS A 1054 11.39 23.55 33.58
CA LYS A 1054 12.19 23.93 34.78
C LYS A 1054 11.97 23.09 36.06
N LYS A 1055 11.02 22.13 36.11
CA LYS A 1055 10.78 21.23 37.25
C LYS A 1055 11.66 19.98 37.20
N THR A 1056 11.93 19.40 38.37
CA THR A 1056 12.62 18.12 38.52
C THR A 1056 11.63 16.96 38.49
N TYR A 1057 11.95 15.93 37.71
CA TYR A 1057 11.28 14.64 37.68
C TYR A 1057 12.27 13.52 38.03
N TYR A 1058 11.73 12.45 38.61
CA TYR A 1058 12.41 11.20 38.90
C TYR A 1058 11.85 10.13 37.98
N PHE A 1059 12.72 9.29 37.43
CA PHE A 1059 12.40 8.21 36.50
C PHE A 1059 12.99 6.88 37.00
N ARG A 1060 12.32 5.76 36.75
CA ARG A 1060 12.85 4.40 36.92
C ARG A 1060 12.23 3.45 35.90
N ILE A 1061 12.97 2.45 35.46
CA ILE A 1061 12.56 1.55 34.36
C ILE A 1061 12.69 0.09 34.80
N ARG A 1062 11.75 -0.77 34.41
CA ARG A 1062 11.85 -2.24 34.56
C ARG A 1062 11.41 -2.95 33.30
N ALA A 1063 12.08 -4.04 32.96
CA ALA A 1063 11.64 -4.97 31.92
C ALA A 1063 10.47 -5.82 32.43
N TYR A 1064 9.66 -6.36 31.53
CA TYR A 1064 8.68 -7.40 31.81
C TYR A 1064 8.75 -8.53 30.76
N ARG A 1065 8.18 -9.68 31.12
CA ARG A 1065 7.82 -10.76 30.20
C ARG A 1065 6.31 -11.01 30.27
N ASN A 1066 5.70 -11.43 29.19
CA ASN A 1066 4.32 -11.89 29.16
C ASN A 1066 4.29 -13.42 29.37
N LYS A 1067 3.41 -13.93 30.24
CA LYS A 1067 3.02 -15.35 30.24
C LYS A 1067 1.53 -15.44 30.52
N GLY A 1068 0.74 -15.97 29.57
CA GLY A 1068 -0.73 -16.05 29.67
C GLY A 1068 -1.37 -14.70 30.02
N GLY A 1069 -1.19 -13.69 29.16
CA GLY A 1069 -1.61 -12.29 29.37
C GLY A 1069 -0.89 -11.52 30.48
N LYS A 1070 -0.33 -12.20 31.49
CA LYS A 1070 0.16 -11.56 32.72
C LYS A 1070 1.62 -11.10 32.61
N LYS A 1071 1.85 -9.81 32.89
CA LYS A 1071 3.15 -9.13 32.81
C LYS A 1071 4.03 -9.43 34.04
N LEU A 1072 4.95 -10.38 33.90
CA LEU A 1072 5.99 -10.76 34.87
C LEU A 1072 7.12 -9.72 34.88
N TYR A 1073 7.02 -8.75 35.79
CA TYR A 1073 7.99 -7.66 35.91
C TYR A 1073 9.31 -8.05 36.59
N GLY A 1074 10.43 -7.59 36.03
CA GLY A 1074 11.72 -7.51 36.70
C GLY A 1074 11.84 -6.35 37.70
N PRO A 1075 12.98 -6.23 38.41
CA PRO A 1075 13.22 -5.14 39.35
C PRO A 1075 13.49 -3.81 38.64
N TYR A 1076 13.04 -2.70 39.24
CA TYR A 1076 13.31 -1.35 38.74
C TYR A 1076 14.80 -0.98 38.78
N SER A 1077 15.21 -0.19 37.80
CA SER A 1077 16.52 0.48 37.70
C SER A 1077 16.84 1.34 38.93
N LYS A 1078 18.09 1.78 39.05
CA LYS A 1078 18.41 2.97 39.88
C LYS A 1078 17.53 4.15 39.41
N LYS A 1079 17.06 4.99 40.35
CA LYS A 1079 16.21 6.15 40.04
C LYS A 1079 17.06 7.28 39.46
N ILE A 1080 16.63 7.84 38.32
CA ILE A 1080 17.31 8.93 37.62
C ILE A 1080 16.58 10.23 37.93
N LYS A 1081 17.31 11.27 38.38
CA LYS A 1081 16.78 12.60 38.68
C LYS A 1081 17.12 13.53 37.51
N VAL A 1082 16.12 14.12 36.87
CA VAL A 1082 16.30 14.99 35.69
C VAL A 1082 15.52 16.30 35.90
N LYS A 1083 16.16 17.45 35.67
CA LYS A 1083 15.48 18.75 35.60
C LYS A 1083 15.11 19.01 34.14
N VAL A 1084 13.81 19.10 33.86
CA VAL A 1084 13.28 19.42 32.52
C VAL A 1084 13.71 20.85 32.16
N LYS A 1085 14.07 21.10 30.90
CA LYS A 1085 14.33 22.46 30.42
C LYS A 1085 12.98 23.21 30.30
#